data_AF-A0A7X3SA06-F1
#
_entry.id   AF-A0A7X3SA06-F1
#
_cell.length_a   1.000
_cell.length_b   1.000
_cell.length_c   1.000
_cell.angle_alpha   90.00
_cell.angle_beta   90.00
_cell.angle_gamma   90.00
#
_symmetry.space_group_name_H-M   'P 1'
#
loop_
_entity.id
_entity.type
_entity.pdbx_description
1 polymer ?
#
loop_
_entity_poly.entity_id
_entity_poly.type
_entity_poly.pdbx_seq_one_letter_code
_entity_poly.pdbx_strand_id
1 'polypeptide(L)'
;MERRISAILAADMVGYSRLMEADEIGTLERQKAHRRDLINPAFEEYHGRIVKEMGDGILVEFPSVVEAVQCAATIQKAMPGREAEVVHDRRIAYRIGINLGDIVVEGDDIYGDGVNVAARLEQMAEPGGICISGTAYDQMRSTVEVGYEALGEVNVKNIERPIRAYKVLIDPARIGELIEPAGVTSANDRGRRVNGIIAAVVLLALFAGGGWWWSRQPDFEPANPDKFALQMPDKPSIAVLPFDNFSGEREQGYFADGMTEDLITDLSKLSGVFVISRNSSWSYKGKPVKPQQVAEELGVRYVLEGSVRRQGDQVRINAQLIDAVGGQHLWAERYDGALGDVFKLQDEVIEKIVAALAVNLTKAEQAEVGRAETGSPQAYDALLQGLDRLRQDTEEGTLAAITFFEKAIDLDADYGRAYAALAAAHWRIASSSWFAAAEGGFSRSWEKLNEYLEKAMAADTALGHATMAEVFAQEGRFDEAFVQINRAMAIAPNESDNFISKAKILNAKGRAAEAEVAARWAMRLDPRYSPEYLRVLARSLFHQKRYEEAIQTLQRVVSQQSDVIEDYATLASSFGHLGRMEEVPAMAEKYNEIAVPAGYDPLTVQELGWWWYGDIFDYDNGYREHLQEGLRKAGIPEGAGTDLSRQDYVRFISKVDGEYEVRGARKVDAAAAKDLFDEGSAKFIDVRSTTDHGWGYIPGAINLSLVTDLSKPSLLAVADIDDPVIFYCHGEHCPYSAYASAKALAWGFTDVYYFAGGFPAWQGAGYPTKSVATD
;
A
#
# COMPACT_ATOMS: atom_id res chain seq x y z
N MET A 1 -4.85 -35.11 -18.06
CA MET A 1 -4.36 -35.27 -16.68
C MET A 1 -4.38 -36.76 -16.36
N GLU A 2 -3.20 -37.36 -16.20
CA GLU A 2 -3.03 -38.81 -15.98
C GLU A 2 -2.42 -39.04 -14.59
N ARG A 3 -2.92 -40.01 -13.82
CA ARG A 3 -2.37 -40.38 -12.51
C ARG A 3 -1.58 -41.67 -12.63
N ARG A 4 -0.33 -41.69 -12.14
CA ARG A 4 0.50 -42.89 -12.09
C ARG A 4 1.47 -42.84 -10.91
N ILE A 5 1.94 -44.00 -10.47
CA ILE A 5 3.03 -44.12 -9.51
C ILE A 5 4.35 -43.99 -10.27
N SER A 6 5.25 -43.12 -9.80
CA SER A 6 6.55 -42.89 -10.42
C SER A 6 7.63 -42.63 -9.38
N ALA A 7 8.89 -42.91 -9.74
CA ALA A 7 10.04 -42.59 -8.89
C ALA A 7 10.46 -41.15 -9.16
N ILE A 8 10.57 -40.35 -8.10
CA ILE A 8 10.82 -38.92 -8.20
C ILE A 8 12.11 -38.62 -7.45
N LEU A 9 13.05 -37.99 -8.14
CA LEU A 9 14.31 -37.53 -7.60
C LEU A 9 14.29 -36.00 -7.56
N ALA A 10 14.45 -35.44 -6.38
CA ALA A 10 14.73 -34.02 -6.17
C ALA A 10 16.21 -33.86 -5.81
N ALA A 11 16.92 -32.99 -6.50
CA ALA A 11 18.31 -32.65 -6.19
C ALA A 11 18.48 -31.15 -6.03
N ASP A 12 19.27 -30.72 -5.06
CA ASP A 12 19.57 -29.29 -4.81
C ASP A 12 21.05 -29.07 -4.50
N MET A 13 21.58 -27.92 -4.88
CA MET A 13 22.98 -27.57 -4.67
C MET A 13 23.20 -26.87 -3.33
N VAL A 14 24.09 -27.43 -2.50
CA VAL A 14 24.32 -26.95 -1.15
C VAL A 14 24.94 -25.55 -1.14
N GLY A 15 24.20 -24.58 -0.62
CA GLY A 15 24.69 -23.24 -0.35
C GLY A 15 24.94 -22.42 -1.63
N TYR A 16 24.12 -22.61 -2.66
CA TYR A 16 24.23 -21.90 -3.94
C TYR A 16 24.42 -20.39 -3.80
N SER A 17 23.58 -19.71 -3.02
CA SER A 17 23.68 -18.24 -2.84
C SER A 17 25.05 -17.82 -2.27
N ARG A 18 25.61 -18.61 -1.33
CA ARG A 18 26.93 -18.35 -0.74
C ARG A 18 28.06 -18.60 -1.74
N LEU A 19 27.93 -19.61 -2.60
CA LEU A 19 28.91 -19.90 -3.66
C LEU A 19 28.88 -18.82 -4.75
N MET A 20 27.69 -18.33 -5.09
CA MET A 20 27.49 -17.24 -6.05
C MET A 20 28.06 -15.91 -5.53
N GLU A 21 27.87 -15.59 -4.25
CA GLU A 21 28.46 -14.40 -3.63
C GLU A 21 30.00 -14.45 -3.62
N ALA A 22 30.58 -15.65 -3.43
CA ALA A 22 32.02 -15.82 -3.33
C ALA A 22 32.75 -15.82 -4.70
N ASP A 23 32.10 -16.29 -5.75
CA ASP A 23 32.64 -16.41 -7.12
C ASP A 23 31.50 -16.71 -8.11
N GLU A 24 30.79 -15.67 -8.56
CA GLU A 24 29.61 -15.79 -9.42
C GLU A 24 29.93 -16.49 -10.76
N ILE A 25 30.97 -16.03 -11.45
CA ILE A 25 31.35 -16.54 -12.78
C ILE A 25 31.89 -17.96 -12.67
N GLY A 26 32.85 -18.20 -11.75
CA GLY A 26 33.46 -19.52 -11.64
C GLY A 26 32.49 -20.58 -11.13
N THR A 27 31.58 -20.23 -10.21
CA THR A 27 30.56 -21.17 -9.72
C THR A 27 29.59 -21.56 -10.83
N LEU A 28 29.13 -20.61 -11.65
CA LEU A 28 28.24 -20.89 -12.77
C LEU A 28 28.92 -21.74 -13.86
N GLU A 29 30.20 -21.49 -14.17
CA GLU A 29 30.97 -22.30 -15.12
C GLU A 29 31.14 -23.74 -14.63
N ARG A 30 31.52 -23.94 -13.36
CA ARG A 30 31.65 -25.27 -12.76
C ARG A 30 30.31 -26.00 -12.68
N GLN A 31 29.25 -25.32 -12.29
CA GLN A 31 27.90 -25.90 -12.27
C GLN A 31 27.48 -26.37 -13.67
N LYS A 32 27.68 -25.54 -14.71
CA LYS A 32 27.40 -25.92 -16.10
C LYS A 32 28.26 -27.10 -16.57
N ALA A 33 29.53 -27.15 -16.18
CA ALA A 33 30.41 -28.27 -16.50
C ALA A 33 29.95 -29.58 -15.83
N HIS A 34 29.57 -29.56 -14.55
CA HIS A 34 29.03 -30.75 -13.87
C HIS A 34 27.69 -31.19 -14.46
N ARG A 35 26.84 -30.24 -14.85
CA ARG A 35 25.59 -30.55 -15.55
C ARG A 35 25.83 -31.26 -16.87
N ARG A 36 26.72 -30.73 -17.71
CA ARG A 36 27.04 -31.28 -19.03
C ARG A 36 27.81 -32.61 -18.96
N ASP A 37 28.77 -32.73 -18.05
CA ASP A 37 29.76 -33.80 -18.07
C ASP A 37 29.48 -34.94 -17.07
N LEU A 38 28.48 -34.78 -16.18
CA LEU A 38 28.12 -35.81 -15.19
C LEU A 38 26.61 -35.95 -15.00
N ILE A 39 25.89 -34.88 -14.67
CA ILE A 39 24.49 -34.97 -14.21
C ILE A 39 23.54 -35.35 -15.36
N ASN A 40 23.59 -34.61 -16.48
CA ASN A 40 22.73 -34.92 -17.64
C ASN A 40 23.06 -36.30 -18.24
N PRO A 41 24.34 -36.69 -18.45
CA PRO A 41 24.67 -38.05 -18.86
C PRO A 41 24.18 -39.14 -17.90
N ALA A 42 24.24 -38.91 -16.59
CA ALA A 42 23.71 -39.86 -15.61
C ALA A 42 22.17 -39.93 -15.67
N PHE A 43 21.46 -38.83 -15.90
CA PHE A 43 20.02 -38.90 -16.11
C PHE A 43 19.67 -39.67 -17.39
N GLU A 44 20.39 -39.46 -18.48
CA GLU A 44 20.17 -40.21 -19.73
C GLU A 44 20.48 -41.71 -19.57
N GLU A 45 21.60 -42.07 -18.93
CA GLU A 45 22.03 -43.46 -18.71
C GLU A 45 21.02 -44.26 -17.89
N TYR A 46 20.40 -43.63 -16.88
CA TYR A 46 19.43 -44.25 -15.98
C TYR A 46 17.98 -43.90 -16.31
N HIS A 47 17.69 -43.46 -17.55
CA HIS A 47 16.33 -43.19 -18.04
C HIS A 47 15.54 -42.14 -17.23
N GLY A 48 16.24 -41.18 -16.62
CA GLY A 48 15.64 -40.04 -15.93
C GLY A 48 15.12 -38.98 -16.91
N ARG A 49 13.82 -38.68 -16.83
CA ARG A 49 13.19 -37.56 -17.53
C ARG A 49 13.24 -36.32 -16.65
N ILE A 50 14.01 -35.31 -17.05
CA ILE A 50 14.01 -34.01 -16.37
C ILE A 50 12.62 -33.40 -16.54
N VAL A 51 11.94 -33.15 -15.41
CA VAL A 51 10.62 -32.52 -15.38
C VAL A 51 10.79 -31.01 -15.26
N LYS A 52 11.65 -30.57 -14.35
CA LYS A 52 11.81 -29.15 -14.05
C LYS A 52 13.20 -28.80 -13.55
N GLU A 53 13.68 -27.64 -14.00
CA GLU A 53 14.90 -27.02 -13.50
C GLU A 53 14.52 -25.75 -12.73
N MET A 54 15.06 -25.61 -11.53
CA MET A 54 14.72 -24.54 -10.57
C MET A 54 15.99 -23.81 -10.14
N GLY A 55 16.77 -23.34 -11.11
CA GLY A 55 18.07 -22.69 -10.86
C GLY A 55 19.12 -23.69 -10.41
N ASP A 56 19.29 -23.85 -9.10
CA ASP A 56 20.17 -24.80 -8.42
C ASP A 56 19.53 -26.15 -8.09
N GLY A 57 18.19 -26.22 -8.14
CA GLY A 57 17.41 -27.45 -7.96
C GLY A 57 17.00 -28.14 -9.27
N ILE A 58 16.90 -29.47 -9.26
CA ILE A 58 16.45 -30.28 -10.39
C ILE A 58 15.43 -31.32 -9.91
N LEU A 59 14.31 -31.44 -10.63
CA LEU A 59 13.31 -32.48 -10.43
C LEU A 59 13.31 -33.44 -11.62
N VAL A 60 13.48 -34.73 -11.34
CA VAL A 60 13.61 -35.78 -12.35
C VAL A 60 12.66 -36.93 -12.05
N GLU A 61 11.94 -37.38 -13.06
CA GLU A 61 11.09 -38.56 -13.02
C GLU A 61 11.85 -39.77 -13.57
N PHE A 62 11.83 -40.88 -12.85
CA PHE A 62 12.41 -42.14 -13.27
C PHE A 62 11.30 -43.21 -13.40
N PRO A 63 11.39 -44.10 -14.39
CA PRO A 63 10.47 -45.22 -14.51
C PRO A 63 10.71 -46.29 -13.41
N SER A 64 11.84 -46.23 -12.70
CA SER A 64 12.22 -47.16 -11.64
C SER A 64 12.93 -46.48 -10.48
N VAL A 65 12.58 -46.87 -9.24
CA VAL A 65 13.30 -46.44 -8.02
C VAL A 65 14.74 -46.91 -8.02
N VAL A 66 15.00 -48.11 -8.56
CA VAL A 66 16.34 -48.70 -8.65
C VAL A 66 17.24 -47.81 -9.49
N GLU A 67 16.74 -47.35 -10.64
CA GLU A 67 17.48 -46.46 -11.55
C GLU A 67 17.67 -45.07 -10.93
N ALA A 68 16.65 -44.53 -10.25
CA ALA A 68 16.77 -43.25 -9.55
C ALA A 68 17.89 -43.28 -8.49
N VAL A 69 17.97 -44.37 -7.70
CA VAL A 69 19.00 -44.50 -6.65
C VAL A 69 20.38 -44.77 -7.23
N GLN A 70 20.49 -45.59 -8.29
CA GLN A 70 21.77 -45.82 -8.98
C GLN A 70 22.31 -44.55 -9.64
N CYS A 71 21.42 -43.76 -10.24
CA CYS A 71 21.73 -42.45 -10.80
C CYS A 71 22.27 -41.51 -9.71
N ALA A 72 21.52 -41.37 -8.62
CA ALA A 72 21.92 -40.54 -7.47
C ALA A 72 23.26 -41.01 -6.89
N ALA A 73 23.48 -42.31 -6.71
CA ALA A 73 24.73 -42.86 -6.22
C ALA A 73 25.90 -42.58 -7.18
N THR A 74 25.67 -42.64 -8.50
CA THR A 74 26.69 -42.34 -9.52
C THR A 74 27.11 -40.87 -9.45
N ILE A 75 26.14 -39.95 -9.38
CA ILE A 75 26.40 -38.51 -9.21
C ILE A 75 27.18 -38.27 -7.92
N GLN A 76 26.70 -38.81 -6.79
CA GLN A 76 27.33 -38.58 -5.49
C GLN A 76 28.73 -39.20 -5.36
N LYS A 77 29.04 -40.31 -6.05
CA LYS A 77 30.39 -40.91 -6.10
C LYS A 77 31.37 -40.06 -6.90
N ALA A 78 30.93 -39.47 -8.01
CA ALA A 78 31.79 -38.75 -8.94
C ALA A 78 32.07 -37.29 -8.53
N MET A 79 31.12 -36.64 -7.83
CA MET A 79 31.23 -35.23 -7.44
C MET A 79 32.48 -34.89 -6.61
N PRO A 80 32.87 -35.65 -5.55
CA PRO A 80 34.04 -35.33 -4.75
C PRO A 80 35.36 -35.29 -5.54
N GLY A 81 35.52 -36.15 -6.54
CA GLY A 81 36.71 -36.19 -7.40
C GLY A 81 36.80 -34.99 -8.34
N ARG A 82 35.65 -34.50 -8.82
CA ARG A 82 35.56 -33.33 -9.71
C ARG A 82 35.80 -32.00 -8.99
N GLU A 83 35.57 -31.97 -7.68
CA GLU A 83 35.77 -30.79 -6.82
C GLU A 83 37.06 -30.91 -5.95
N ALA A 84 37.93 -31.89 -6.24
CA ALA A 84 39.11 -32.17 -5.43
C ALA A 84 40.12 -30.99 -5.41
N GLU A 85 40.29 -30.32 -6.55
CA GLU A 85 41.20 -29.17 -6.72
C GLU A 85 40.60 -27.84 -6.24
N VAL A 86 39.32 -27.82 -5.85
CA VAL A 86 38.62 -26.64 -5.34
C VAL A 86 38.78 -26.56 -3.82
N VAL A 87 39.01 -25.36 -3.30
CA VAL A 87 39.09 -25.07 -1.85
C VAL A 87 37.81 -25.55 -1.17
N HIS A 88 37.93 -26.20 -0.01
CA HIS A 88 36.83 -26.90 0.66
C HIS A 88 35.54 -26.07 0.76
N ASP A 89 35.63 -24.79 1.09
CA ASP A 89 34.47 -23.92 1.33
C ASP A 89 33.76 -23.49 0.04
N ARG A 90 34.37 -23.75 -1.13
CA ARG A 90 33.85 -23.41 -2.46
C ARG A 90 33.40 -24.63 -3.27
N ARG A 91 33.46 -25.83 -2.68
CA ARG A 91 33.10 -27.07 -3.35
C ARG A 91 31.61 -27.17 -3.61
N ILE A 92 31.25 -27.58 -4.82
CA ILE A 92 29.87 -27.90 -5.17
C ILE A 92 29.51 -29.30 -4.63
N ALA A 93 28.45 -29.37 -3.83
CA ALA A 93 27.87 -30.63 -3.37
C ALA A 93 26.35 -30.59 -3.57
N TYR A 94 25.76 -31.74 -3.91
CA TYR A 94 24.32 -31.88 -4.04
C TYR A 94 23.74 -32.63 -2.85
N ARG A 95 22.47 -32.34 -2.55
CA ARG A 95 21.58 -33.14 -1.73
C ARG A 95 20.57 -33.81 -2.64
N ILE A 96 20.26 -35.08 -2.38
CA ILE A 96 19.31 -35.83 -3.22
C ILE A 96 18.25 -36.52 -2.36
N GLY A 97 16.99 -36.32 -2.71
CA GLY A 97 15.82 -36.96 -2.12
C GLY A 97 15.08 -37.81 -3.14
N ILE A 98 14.74 -39.06 -2.80
CA ILE A 98 14.04 -39.98 -3.71
C ILE A 98 12.78 -40.54 -3.07
N ASN A 99 11.66 -40.39 -3.76
CA ASN A 99 10.38 -40.94 -3.35
C ASN A 99 9.74 -41.80 -4.43
N LEU A 100 9.02 -42.85 -4.02
CA LEU A 100 8.08 -43.56 -4.88
C LEU A 100 6.67 -43.25 -4.40
N GLY A 101 5.89 -42.60 -5.26
CA GLY A 101 4.53 -42.20 -4.90
C GLY A 101 3.67 -41.83 -6.09
N ASP A 102 2.39 -41.60 -5.81
CA ASP A 102 1.42 -41.16 -6.81
C ASP A 102 1.74 -39.73 -7.26
N ILE A 103 1.73 -39.54 -8.58
CA ILE A 103 1.85 -38.25 -9.25
C ILE A 103 0.72 -38.05 -10.24
N VAL A 104 0.42 -36.78 -10.47
CA VAL A 104 -0.46 -36.27 -11.51
C VAL A 104 0.42 -35.67 -12.61
N VAL A 105 0.35 -36.23 -13.81
CA VAL A 105 1.08 -35.75 -14.99
C VAL A 105 0.18 -34.81 -15.79
N GLU A 106 0.69 -33.61 -16.07
CA GLU A 106 0.04 -32.61 -16.92
C GLU A 106 1.08 -32.02 -17.89
N GLY A 107 1.01 -32.43 -19.16
CA GLY A 107 2.04 -32.09 -20.15
C GLY A 107 3.39 -32.71 -19.78
N ASP A 108 4.42 -31.88 -19.68
CA ASP A 108 5.78 -32.28 -19.30
C ASP A 108 6.06 -32.12 -17.79
N ASP A 109 5.10 -31.63 -16.99
CA ASP A 109 5.26 -31.41 -15.54
C ASP A 109 4.57 -32.50 -14.68
N ILE A 110 5.02 -32.66 -13.43
CA ILE A 110 4.49 -33.63 -12.45
C ILE A 110 4.11 -32.94 -11.13
N TYR A 111 2.95 -33.32 -10.59
CA TYR A 111 2.39 -32.74 -9.36
C TYR A 111 1.89 -33.81 -8.39
N GLY A 112 1.80 -33.47 -7.11
CA GLY A 112 1.19 -34.33 -6.08
C GLY A 112 2.11 -34.59 -4.88
N ASP A 113 1.57 -35.30 -3.89
CA ASP A 113 2.26 -35.57 -2.62
C ASP A 113 3.59 -36.30 -2.84
N GLY A 114 3.68 -37.11 -3.89
CA GLY A 114 4.91 -37.79 -4.27
C GLY A 114 6.10 -36.85 -4.48
N VAL A 115 5.86 -35.68 -5.08
CA VAL A 115 6.88 -34.66 -5.36
C VAL A 115 7.29 -33.93 -4.08
N ASN A 116 6.32 -33.60 -3.22
CA ASN A 116 6.55 -32.94 -1.95
C ASN A 116 7.40 -33.80 -1.00
N VAL A 117 7.17 -35.12 -0.98
CA VAL A 117 7.99 -36.06 -0.21
C VAL A 117 9.43 -36.10 -0.72
N ALA A 118 9.64 -36.16 -2.04
CA ALA A 118 10.99 -36.18 -2.62
C ALA A 118 11.78 -34.91 -2.27
N ALA A 119 11.17 -33.73 -2.40
CA ALA A 119 11.79 -32.46 -2.03
C ALA A 119 12.12 -32.38 -0.53
N ARG A 120 11.27 -32.95 0.35
CA ARG A 120 11.57 -32.93 1.78
C ARG A 120 12.68 -33.90 2.17
N LEU A 121 12.75 -35.06 1.52
CA LEU A 121 13.86 -36.00 1.70
C LEU A 121 15.19 -35.38 1.24
N GLU A 122 15.18 -34.60 0.16
CA GLU A 122 16.36 -33.86 -0.31
C GLU A 122 16.87 -32.92 0.80
N GLN A 123 15.98 -32.11 1.39
CA GLN A 123 16.36 -31.18 2.47
C GLN A 123 16.90 -31.88 3.73
N MET A 124 16.56 -33.16 3.94
CA MET A 124 17.08 -33.98 5.03
C MET A 124 18.45 -34.60 4.73
N ALA A 125 18.82 -34.70 3.45
CA ALA A 125 20.11 -35.24 3.07
C ALA A 125 21.23 -34.31 3.52
N GLU A 126 22.30 -34.89 4.06
CA GLU A 126 23.55 -34.16 4.29
C GLU A 126 24.15 -33.72 2.96
N PRO A 127 25.00 -32.67 2.93
CA PRO A 127 25.76 -32.32 1.73
C PRO A 127 26.52 -33.53 1.19
N GLY A 128 26.23 -33.92 -0.05
CA GLY A 128 26.81 -35.12 -0.65
C GLY A 128 26.00 -36.41 -0.43
N GLY A 129 24.86 -36.33 0.25
CA GLY A 129 24.06 -37.47 0.70
C GLY A 129 22.80 -37.73 -0.13
N ILE A 130 22.22 -38.91 0.09
CA ILE A 130 20.97 -39.36 -0.54
C ILE A 130 20.01 -39.84 0.57
N CYS A 131 18.79 -39.33 0.56
CA CYS A 131 17.71 -39.77 1.43
C CYS A 131 16.55 -40.35 0.62
N ILE A 132 15.99 -41.47 1.07
CA ILE A 132 14.91 -42.18 0.39
C ILE A 132 13.72 -42.41 1.32
N SER A 133 12.53 -42.44 0.74
CA SER A 133 11.29 -42.84 1.42
C SER A 133 11.28 -44.33 1.77
N GLY A 134 10.46 -44.72 2.73
CA GLY A 134 10.25 -46.13 3.07
C GLY A 134 9.60 -46.92 1.94
N THR A 135 8.73 -46.30 1.13
CA THR A 135 8.16 -46.94 -0.06
C THR A 135 9.23 -47.23 -1.12
N ALA A 136 10.19 -46.31 -1.30
CA ALA A 136 11.35 -46.55 -2.16
C ALA A 136 12.24 -47.66 -1.60
N TYR A 137 12.55 -47.63 -0.30
CA TYR A 137 13.34 -48.67 0.39
C TYR A 137 12.73 -50.08 0.25
N ASP A 138 11.42 -50.19 0.51
CA ASP A 138 10.70 -51.48 0.49
C ASP A 138 10.74 -52.14 -0.89
N GLN A 139 10.80 -51.36 -1.98
CA GLN A 139 10.91 -51.89 -3.35
C GLN A 139 12.33 -52.25 -3.79
N MET A 140 13.37 -51.73 -3.12
CA MET A 140 14.77 -51.85 -3.58
C MET A 140 15.68 -52.70 -2.69
N ARG A 141 15.19 -53.14 -1.51
CA ARG A 141 15.98 -53.77 -0.43
C ARG A 141 16.94 -54.91 -0.85
N SER A 142 16.74 -55.54 -2.01
CA SER A 142 17.56 -56.64 -2.52
C SER A 142 18.22 -56.40 -3.89
N THR A 143 18.13 -55.19 -4.46
CA THR A 143 18.41 -54.96 -5.90
C THR A 143 19.55 -53.97 -6.18
N VAL A 144 19.92 -53.12 -5.21
CA VAL A 144 20.97 -52.09 -5.38
C VAL A 144 22.13 -52.36 -4.43
N GLU A 145 23.36 -52.32 -4.94
CA GLU A 145 24.60 -52.51 -4.16
C GLU A 145 24.97 -51.27 -3.32
N VAL A 146 24.14 -50.92 -2.35
CA VAL A 146 24.35 -49.83 -1.36
C VAL A 146 23.91 -50.28 0.04
N GLY A 147 24.40 -49.61 1.08
CA GLY A 147 23.91 -49.78 2.46
C GLY A 147 22.80 -48.78 2.81
N TYR A 148 22.15 -48.96 3.95
CA TYR A 148 21.07 -48.09 4.42
C TYR A 148 21.17 -47.80 5.93
N GLU A 149 20.80 -46.59 6.33
CA GLU A 149 20.65 -46.22 7.74
C GLU A 149 19.23 -45.69 7.96
N ALA A 150 18.51 -46.26 8.94
CA ALA A 150 17.14 -45.87 9.23
C ALA A 150 17.09 -44.53 10.00
N LEU A 151 16.42 -43.53 9.43
CA LEU A 151 16.25 -42.20 10.02
C LEU A 151 14.98 -42.07 10.86
N GLY A 152 14.12 -43.10 10.87
CA GLY A 152 12.87 -43.14 11.62
C GLY A 152 11.68 -42.53 10.86
N GLU A 153 10.62 -42.19 11.60
CA GLU A 153 9.39 -41.58 11.09
C GLU A 153 9.51 -40.05 11.03
N VAL A 154 9.26 -39.49 9.85
CA VAL A 154 9.37 -38.06 9.53
C VAL A 154 7.99 -37.52 9.21
N ASN A 155 7.57 -36.46 9.89
CA ASN A 155 6.37 -35.72 9.53
C ASN A 155 6.69 -34.73 8.40
N VAL A 156 5.92 -34.80 7.32
CA VAL A 156 5.97 -33.86 6.20
C VAL A 156 4.72 -32.98 6.27
N LYS A 157 4.89 -31.67 6.05
CA LYS A 157 3.73 -30.75 5.96
C LYS A 157 2.79 -31.25 4.85
N ASN A 158 1.48 -31.25 5.12
CA ASN A 158 0.41 -31.69 4.20
C ASN A 158 0.32 -33.20 3.93
N ILE A 159 0.92 -34.05 4.78
CA ILE A 159 0.70 -35.51 4.76
C ILE A 159 0.26 -35.94 6.16
N GLU A 160 -0.95 -36.50 6.27
CA GLU A 160 -1.56 -36.89 7.55
C GLU A 160 -0.78 -37.99 8.31
N ARG A 161 0.10 -38.73 7.63
CA ARG A 161 0.85 -39.86 8.21
C ARG A 161 2.35 -39.63 8.11
N PRO A 162 3.13 -39.89 9.19
CA PRO A 162 4.58 -39.86 9.12
C PRO A 162 5.11 -40.84 8.07
N ILE A 163 6.14 -40.43 7.34
CA ILE A 163 6.83 -41.28 6.37
C ILE A 163 8.10 -41.87 7.00
N ARG A 164 8.38 -43.14 6.77
CA ARG A 164 9.68 -43.71 7.13
C ARG A 164 10.74 -43.19 6.17
N ALA A 165 11.91 -42.79 6.66
CA ALA A 165 13.01 -42.31 5.84
C ALA A 165 14.30 -43.10 6.09
N TYR A 166 15.12 -43.24 5.05
CA TYR A 166 16.41 -43.94 5.09
C TYR A 166 17.48 -43.11 4.43
N LYS A 167 18.70 -43.11 4.98
CA LYS A 167 19.91 -42.57 4.35
C LYS A 167 20.58 -43.70 3.55
N VAL A 168 20.99 -43.41 2.32
CA VAL A 168 21.72 -44.38 1.49
C VAL A 168 23.22 -44.24 1.77
N LEU A 169 23.87 -45.37 2.06
CA LEU A 169 25.29 -45.47 2.34
C LEU A 169 26.01 -45.98 1.08
N ILE A 170 26.80 -45.10 0.47
CA ILE A 170 27.46 -45.31 -0.83
C ILE A 170 28.82 -46.05 -0.67
N ASP A 171 29.26 -46.26 0.58
CA ASP A 171 30.51 -46.94 0.94
C ASP A 171 30.49 -48.42 0.52
N PRO A 172 31.45 -48.89 -0.30
CA PRO A 172 31.57 -50.30 -0.69
C PRO A 172 31.65 -51.28 0.49
N ALA A 173 32.12 -50.84 1.66
CA ALA A 173 32.23 -51.68 2.85
C ALA A 173 30.88 -51.98 3.53
N ARG A 174 29.81 -51.26 3.17
CA ARG A 174 28.48 -51.34 3.80
C ARG A 174 27.37 -51.83 2.87
N ILE A 175 27.74 -52.40 1.72
CA ILE A 175 26.78 -52.93 0.73
C ILE A 175 25.92 -54.02 1.40
N GLY A 176 24.58 -53.83 1.37
CA GLY A 176 23.62 -54.78 1.94
C GLY A 176 23.41 -54.68 3.45
N GLU A 177 24.08 -53.76 4.14
CA GLU A 177 23.92 -53.54 5.58
C GLU A 177 22.78 -52.53 5.86
N LEU A 178 21.89 -52.85 6.81
CA LEU A 178 20.89 -51.91 7.35
C LEU A 178 21.29 -51.56 8.80
N ILE A 179 21.65 -50.29 9.01
CA ILE A 179 21.95 -49.75 10.34
C ILE A 179 20.64 -49.25 10.96
N GLU A 180 20.13 -50.00 11.94
CA GLU A 180 19.00 -49.60 12.78
C GLU A 180 19.52 -48.69 13.92
N PRO A 181 18.79 -47.60 14.29
CA PRO A 181 19.20 -46.73 15.38
C PRO A 181 19.31 -47.53 16.69
N ALA A 182 20.44 -47.35 17.39
CA ALA A 182 20.74 -48.10 18.61
C ALA A 182 19.73 -47.80 19.71
N GLY A 183 18.82 -48.76 19.98
CA GLY A 183 18.13 -48.84 21.25
C GLY A 183 16.67 -49.27 21.22
N VAL A 184 16.37 -50.50 20.79
CA VAL A 184 15.39 -51.37 21.48
C VAL A 184 15.82 -52.82 21.27
N THR A 185 16.26 -53.48 22.35
CA THR A 185 16.63 -54.89 22.34
C THR A 185 15.40 -55.79 22.24
N SER A 186 15.42 -56.68 21.25
CA SER A 186 14.54 -57.82 21.10
C SER A 186 14.79 -58.85 22.22
N ALA A 187 13.71 -59.41 22.78
CA ALA A 187 13.75 -60.69 23.46
C ALA A 187 12.54 -61.54 23.03
N ASN A 188 12.88 -62.70 22.49
CA ASN A 188 12.02 -63.62 21.76
C ASN A 188 11.16 -64.52 22.70
N ASP A 189 9.99 -64.89 22.21
CA ASP A 189 9.22 -66.13 22.48
C ASP A 189 8.89 -66.57 23.93
N ARG A 190 7.59 -66.49 24.31
CA ARG A 190 6.72 -67.65 24.67
C ARG A 190 5.36 -67.23 25.27
N GLY A 191 4.29 -67.58 24.55
CA GLY A 191 3.18 -68.37 25.10
C GLY A 191 2.16 -67.74 26.07
N ARG A 192 1.09 -67.17 25.49
CA ARG A 192 -0.33 -67.30 25.92
C ARG A 192 -0.60 -67.34 27.43
N ARG A 193 -0.84 -66.17 28.08
CA ARG A 193 -1.73 -65.98 29.26
C ARG A 193 -1.68 -64.56 29.86
N VAL A 194 -1.77 -63.47 29.08
CA VAL A 194 -1.82 -62.10 29.67
C VAL A 194 -2.74 -61.16 28.85
N ASN A 195 -4.02 -61.51 28.68
CA ASN A 195 -5.00 -60.59 28.06
C ASN A 195 -5.79 -59.76 29.10
N GLY A 196 -5.70 -60.07 30.39
CA GLY A 196 -6.50 -59.39 31.43
C GLY A 196 -5.85 -58.13 32.04
N ILE A 197 -4.52 -58.02 32.02
CA ILE A 197 -3.79 -56.95 32.71
C ILE A 197 -3.52 -55.75 31.77
N ILE A 198 -3.48 -55.99 30.45
CA ILE A 198 -3.24 -54.96 29.42
C ILE A 198 -4.37 -53.93 29.39
N ALA A 199 -5.63 -54.33 29.57
CA ALA A 199 -6.77 -53.42 29.50
C ALA A 199 -6.76 -52.35 30.62
N ALA A 200 -6.28 -52.69 31.82
CA ALA A 200 -6.23 -51.76 32.94
C ALA A 200 -5.09 -50.74 32.81
N VAL A 201 -3.95 -51.15 32.25
CA VAL A 201 -2.80 -50.26 32.02
C VAL A 201 -3.03 -49.33 30.82
N VAL A 202 -3.74 -49.80 29.78
CA VAL A 202 -4.14 -48.97 28.64
C VAL A 202 -5.14 -47.88 29.05
N LEU A 203 -6.10 -48.17 29.93
CA LEU A 203 -7.05 -47.16 30.42
C LEU A 203 -6.38 -46.09 31.30
N LEU A 204 -5.40 -46.47 32.12
CA LEU A 204 -4.59 -45.52 32.91
C LEU A 204 -3.63 -44.70 32.03
N ALA A 205 -3.04 -45.32 30.99
CA ALA A 205 -2.20 -44.64 30.01
C ALA A 205 -2.98 -43.72 29.06
N LEU A 206 -4.24 -44.03 28.75
CA LEU A 206 -5.14 -43.15 27.99
C LEU A 206 -5.61 -41.94 28.80
N PHE A 207 -5.85 -42.10 30.11
CA PHE A 207 -6.16 -40.96 31.00
C PHE A 207 -4.94 -40.07 31.28
N ALA A 208 -3.75 -40.66 31.49
CA ALA A 208 -2.50 -39.90 31.65
C ALA A 208 -2.02 -39.28 30.32
N GLY A 209 -2.17 -39.99 29.21
CA GLY A 209 -1.85 -39.53 27.86
C GLY A 209 -2.80 -38.46 27.34
N GLY A 210 -4.09 -38.54 27.68
CA GLY A 210 -5.06 -37.48 27.39
C GLY A 210 -4.77 -36.18 28.16
N GLY A 211 -4.32 -36.28 29.41
CA GLY A 211 -3.86 -35.12 30.19
C GLY A 211 -2.54 -34.53 29.66
N TRP A 212 -1.62 -35.38 29.18
CA TRP A 212 -0.36 -34.95 28.59
C TRP A 212 -0.52 -34.34 27.18
N TRP A 213 -1.46 -34.86 26.38
CA TRP A 213 -1.81 -34.34 25.05
C TRP A 213 -2.63 -33.04 25.11
N TRP A 214 -3.50 -32.87 26.12
CA TRP A 214 -4.15 -31.57 26.38
C TRP A 214 -3.11 -30.50 26.80
N SER A 215 -2.00 -30.91 27.43
CA SER A 215 -0.91 -29.99 27.82
C SER A 215 0.11 -29.67 26.72
N ARG A 216 0.00 -30.27 25.52
CA ARG A 216 0.89 -30.02 24.37
C ARG A 216 0.09 -29.78 23.10
N GLN A 217 -0.61 -28.65 23.06
CA GLN A 217 -0.81 -27.95 21.79
C GLN A 217 0.57 -27.45 21.29
N PRO A 218 0.81 -27.32 19.97
CA PRO A 218 2.00 -26.63 19.48
C PRO A 218 2.09 -25.26 20.18
N ASP A 219 3.26 -24.88 20.67
CA ASP A 219 3.49 -23.63 21.43
C ASP A 219 3.12 -22.40 20.58
N PHE A 220 1.83 -22.08 20.50
CA PHE A 220 1.36 -20.75 20.15
C PHE A 220 1.56 -19.93 21.42
N GLU A 221 2.72 -19.29 21.54
CA GLU A 221 2.91 -18.30 22.59
C GLU A 221 1.82 -17.24 22.45
N PRO A 222 1.02 -16.92 23.48
CA PRO A 222 0.06 -15.84 23.36
C PRO A 222 0.76 -14.48 23.29
N ALA A 223 0.19 -13.54 22.54
CA ALA A 223 0.56 -12.14 22.59
C ALA A 223 0.42 -11.64 24.03
N ASN A 224 1.44 -10.96 24.56
CA ASN A 224 1.39 -10.42 25.91
C ASN A 224 0.84 -8.98 25.88
N PRO A 225 -0.35 -8.71 26.46
CA PRO A 225 -0.92 -7.36 26.53
C PRO A 225 0.02 -6.30 27.12
N ASP A 226 0.93 -6.69 28.02
CA ASP A 226 1.91 -5.77 28.62
C ASP A 226 2.97 -5.28 27.62
N LYS A 227 3.15 -5.98 26.50
CA LYS A 227 4.07 -5.60 25.41
C LYS A 227 3.40 -4.76 24.32
N PHE A 228 2.10 -4.49 24.43
CA PHE A 228 1.38 -3.84 23.36
C PHE A 228 1.86 -2.41 23.18
N ALA A 229 2.26 -2.06 21.97
CA ALA A 229 2.69 -0.71 21.64
C ALA A 229 1.51 0.29 21.62
N LEU A 230 0.30 -0.22 21.40
CA LEU A 230 -0.94 0.54 21.33
C LEU A 230 -2.00 -0.09 22.22
N GLN A 231 -2.81 0.75 22.86
CA GLN A 231 -3.91 0.28 23.69
C GLN A 231 -4.93 -0.52 22.87
N MET A 232 -5.27 -1.71 23.34
CA MET A 232 -6.27 -2.56 22.72
C MET A 232 -7.67 -1.92 22.84
N PRO A 233 -8.48 -1.90 21.77
CA PRO A 233 -9.83 -1.36 21.81
C PRO A 233 -10.77 -2.25 22.65
N ASP A 234 -11.85 -1.66 23.18
CA ASP A 234 -12.89 -2.41 23.89
C ASP A 234 -13.73 -3.31 22.95
N LYS A 235 -13.79 -2.93 21.66
CA LYS A 235 -14.47 -3.71 20.61
C LYS A 235 -13.57 -4.85 20.12
N PRO A 236 -14.14 -5.93 19.55
CA PRO A 236 -13.36 -6.90 18.77
C PRO A 236 -12.48 -6.18 17.76
N SER A 237 -11.16 -6.40 17.84
CA SER A 237 -10.17 -5.68 17.04
C SER A 237 -9.42 -6.65 16.13
N ILE A 238 -9.35 -6.38 14.83
CA ILE A 238 -8.78 -7.28 13.83
C ILE A 238 -7.76 -6.56 12.93
N ALA A 239 -6.66 -7.26 12.62
CA ALA A 239 -5.79 -6.92 11.49
C ALA A 239 -5.88 -8.02 10.43
N VAL A 240 -6.07 -7.64 9.18
CA VAL A 240 -6.04 -8.56 8.04
C VAL A 240 -4.69 -8.42 7.35
N LEU A 241 -3.87 -9.47 7.37
CA LEU A 241 -2.56 -9.47 6.74
C LEU A 241 -2.68 -9.70 5.22
N PRO A 242 -1.74 -9.16 4.42
CA PRO A 242 -1.66 -9.44 2.98
C PRO A 242 -1.65 -10.94 2.70
N PHE A 243 -2.61 -11.43 1.92
CA PHE A 243 -2.66 -12.85 1.57
C PHE A 243 -1.51 -13.22 0.64
N ASP A 244 -0.89 -14.37 0.89
CA ASP A 244 0.17 -14.89 0.03
C ASP A 244 -0.37 -15.22 -1.37
N ASN A 245 0.35 -14.80 -2.41
CA ASN A 245 0.03 -15.18 -3.80
C ASN A 245 0.74 -16.47 -4.18
N PHE A 246 -0.02 -17.56 -4.37
CA PHE A 246 0.49 -18.83 -4.88
C PHE A 246 0.10 -19.12 -6.34
N SER A 247 -0.29 -18.09 -7.08
CA SER A 247 -0.48 -18.13 -8.53
C SER A 247 0.91 -18.03 -9.18
N GLY A 248 1.24 -18.93 -10.12
CA GLY A 248 2.59 -19.06 -10.68
C GLY A 248 3.10 -17.86 -11.50
N GLU A 249 2.27 -16.83 -11.68
CA GLU A 249 2.57 -15.63 -12.47
C GLU A 249 2.72 -14.42 -11.54
N ARG A 250 3.92 -13.81 -11.51
CA ARG A 250 4.18 -12.58 -10.72
C ARG A 250 3.22 -11.44 -11.09
N GLU A 251 2.74 -11.40 -12.32
CA GLU A 251 1.82 -10.37 -12.83
C GLU A 251 0.43 -10.42 -12.18
N GLN A 252 0.07 -11.49 -11.48
CA GLN A 252 -1.23 -11.60 -10.77
C GLN A 252 -1.15 -11.22 -9.28
N GLY A 253 -0.02 -10.67 -8.81
CA GLY A 253 0.13 -10.23 -7.42
C GLY A 253 -0.96 -9.24 -6.95
N TYR A 254 -1.42 -8.38 -7.85
CA TYR A 254 -2.48 -7.41 -7.56
C TYR A 254 -3.81 -8.07 -7.16
N PHE A 255 -4.09 -9.31 -7.61
CA PHE A 255 -5.34 -9.99 -7.34
C PHE A 255 -5.43 -10.42 -5.87
N ALA A 256 -4.37 -11.05 -5.35
CA ALA A 256 -4.30 -11.42 -3.92
C ALA A 256 -4.31 -10.17 -3.01
N ASP A 257 -3.59 -9.13 -3.42
CA ASP A 257 -3.58 -7.84 -2.71
C ASP A 257 -4.97 -7.20 -2.71
N GLY A 258 -5.65 -7.18 -3.85
CA GLY A 258 -6.99 -6.63 -4.02
C GLY A 258 -8.02 -7.34 -3.19
N MET A 259 -8.01 -8.68 -3.17
CA MET A 259 -8.91 -9.46 -2.31
C MET A 259 -8.68 -9.21 -0.83
N THR A 260 -7.42 -9.05 -0.40
CA THR A 260 -7.10 -8.70 0.99
C THR A 260 -7.66 -7.32 1.34
N GLU A 261 -7.46 -6.34 0.45
CA GLU A 261 -7.93 -4.98 0.63
C GLU A 261 -9.46 -4.89 0.67
N ASP A 262 -10.16 -5.71 -0.12
CA ASP A 262 -11.61 -5.80 -0.07
C ASP A 262 -12.12 -6.36 1.24
N LEU A 263 -11.48 -7.41 1.78
CA LEU A 263 -11.81 -7.91 3.12
C LEU A 263 -11.66 -6.82 4.17
N ILE A 264 -10.61 -6.00 4.10
CA ILE A 264 -10.44 -4.85 4.99
C ILE A 264 -11.56 -3.83 4.76
N THR A 265 -11.86 -3.50 3.51
CA THR A 265 -12.89 -2.52 3.13
C THR A 265 -14.26 -2.93 3.64
N ASP A 266 -14.65 -4.18 3.47
CA ASP A 266 -15.95 -4.68 3.91
C ASP A 266 -16.04 -4.82 5.43
N LEU A 267 -14.97 -5.26 6.09
CA LEU A 267 -14.92 -5.25 7.55
C LEU A 267 -14.95 -3.82 8.10
N SER A 268 -14.38 -2.85 7.39
CA SER A 268 -14.38 -1.44 7.81
C SER A 268 -15.77 -0.81 7.83
N LYS A 269 -16.73 -1.37 7.08
CA LYS A 269 -18.16 -1.02 7.11
C LYS A 269 -18.85 -1.43 8.43
N LEU A 270 -18.22 -2.30 9.24
CA LEU A 270 -18.79 -2.83 10.48
C LEU A 270 -18.47 -1.94 11.70
N SER A 271 -19.48 -1.23 12.21
CA SER A 271 -19.35 -0.36 13.39
C SER A 271 -19.04 -1.13 14.69
N GLY A 272 -19.38 -2.43 14.74
CA GLY A 272 -19.13 -3.32 15.87
C GLY A 272 -17.70 -3.84 15.98
N VAL A 273 -16.85 -3.62 14.97
CA VAL A 273 -15.48 -4.11 14.89
C VAL A 273 -14.53 -2.92 14.82
N PHE A 274 -13.35 -3.06 15.43
CA PHE A 274 -12.21 -2.18 15.20
C PHE A 274 -11.31 -2.83 14.16
N VAL A 275 -11.11 -2.19 13.01
CA VAL A 275 -10.32 -2.76 11.89
C VAL A 275 -9.06 -1.93 11.69
N ILE A 276 -7.91 -2.59 11.63
CA ILE A 276 -6.66 -1.94 11.25
C ILE A 276 -6.66 -1.66 9.75
N SER A 277 -6.33 -0.43 9.38
CA SER A 277 -6.23 0.01 8.00
C SER A 277 -5.18 -0.76 7.22
N ARG A 278 -5.42 -0.85 5.91
CA ARG A 278 -4.59 -1.54 4.92
C ARG A 278 -3.09 -1.19 5.02
N ASN A 279 -2.73 0.09 5.07
CA ASN A 279 -1.33 0.52 5.06
C ASN A 279 -0.52 -0.11 6.21
N SER A 280 -1.11 -0.20 7.39
CA SER A 280 -0.53 -0.86 8.56
C SER A 280 -0.28 -2.35 8.35
N SER A 281 -1.27 -3.08 7.84
CA SER A 281 -1.12 -4.49 7.51
C SER A 281 -0.06 -4.73 6.41
N TRP A 282 0.04 -3.84 5.43
CA TRP A 282 1.00 -3.97 4.33
C TRP A 282 2.47 -3.90 4.77
N SER A 283 2.76 -3.32 5.94
CA SER A 283 4.11 -3.32 6.51
C SER A 283 4.66 -4.73 6.80
N TYR A 284 3.78 -5.75 6.86
CA TYR A 284 4.12 -7.15 7.07
C TYR A 284 4.22 -7.97 5.78
N LYS A 285 3.89 -7.39 4.61
CA LYS A 285 3.88 -8.11 3.34
C LYS A 285 5.24 -8.73 3.03
N GLY A 286 5.24 -10.02 2.68
CA GLY A 286 6.45 -10.75 2.30
C GLY A 286 7.44 -11.00 3.44
N LYS A 287 7.07 -10.72 4.70
CA LYS A 287 7.92 -10.95 5.87
C LYS A 287 7.41 -12.16 6.66
N PRO A 288 8.30 -13.03 7.17
CA PRO A 288 7.92 -14.10 8.08
C PRO A 288 7.64 -13.49 9.46
N VAL A 289 6.38 -13.12 9.72
CA VAL A 289 5.97 -12.54 11.02
C VAL A 289 5.01 -13.45 11.76
N LYS A 290 5.13 -13.46 13.08
CA LYS A 290 4.25 -14.20 13.97
C LYS A 290 2.98 -13.38 14.25
N PRO A 291 1.77 -13.99 14.23
CA PRO A 291 0.52 -13.29 14.56
C PRO A 291 0.55 -12.54 15.90
N GLN A 292 1.26 -13.09 16.88
CA GLN A 292 1.50 -12.48 18.19
C GLN A 292 2.20 -11.12 18.08
N GLN A 293 3.25 -11.07 17.27
CA GLN A 293 4.03 -9.85 17.07
C GLN A 293 3.17 -8.78 16.38
N VAL A 294 2.38 -9.19 15.39
CA VAL A 294 1.43 -8.29 14.71
C VAL A 294 0.41 -7.73 15.71
N ALA A 295 -0.15 -8.60 16.56
CA ALA A 295 -1.09 -8.21 17.61
C ALA A 295 -0.48 -7.23 18.63
N GLU A 296 0.75 -7.50 19.10
CA GLU A 296 1.49 -6.63 20.02
C GLU A 296 1.84 -5.26 19.39
N GLU A 297 2.28 -5.24 18.13
CA GLU A 297 2.67 -4.02 17.43
C GLU A 297 1.47 -3.14 17.04
N LEU A 298 0.37 -3.74 16.57
CA LEU A 298 -0.82 -3.01 16.11
C LEU A 298 -1.87 -2.81 17.22
N GLY A 299 -1.67 -3.44 18.38
CA GLY A 299 -2.58 -3.40 19.51
C GLY A 299 -3.93 -4.03 19.19
N VAL A 300 -3.96 -5.19 18.54
CA VAL A 300 -5.19 -5.91 18.20
C VAL A 300 -5.21 -7.31 18.77
N ARG A 301 -6.40 -7.83 19.05
CA ARG A 301 -6.61 -9.21 19.52
C ARG A 301 -6.56 -10.25 18.39
N TYR A 302 -7.20 -9.95 17.26
CA TYR A 302 -7.39 -10.92 16.19
C TYR A 302 -6.51 -10.60 14.98
N VAL A 303 -5.96 -11.64 14.36
CA VAL A 303 -5.19 -11.54 13.12
C VAL A 303 -5.75 -12.52 12.11
N LEU A 304 -6.09 -12.02 10.91
CA LEU A 304 -6.48 -12.85 9.76
C LEU A 304 -5.28 -12.97 8.83
N GLU A 305 -4.91 -14.21 8.50
CA GLU A 305 -3.89 -14.51 7.50
C GLU A 305 -4.43 -15.51 6.47
N GLY A 306 -3.83 -15.54 5.29
CA GLY A 306 -4.37 -16.34 4.20
C GLY A 306 -3.50 -16.38 2.97
N SER A 307 -4.01 -17.07 1.95
CA SER A 307 -3.40 -17.13 0.63
C SER A 307 -4.46 -17.19 -0.46
N VAL A 308 -4.14 -16.63 -1.62
CA VAL A 308 -4.96 -16.70 -2.82
C VAL A 308 -4.15 -17.41 -3.91
N ARG A 309 -4.82 -18.31 -4.63
CA ARG A 309 -4.32 -18.88 -5.88
C ARG A 309 -5.39 -18.74 -6.95
N ARG A 310 -5.01 -18.12 -8.07
CA ARG A 310 -5.80 -18.04 -9.28
C ARG A 310 -5.09 -18.85 -10.38
N GLN A 311 -5.83 -19.71 -11.06
CA GLN A 311 -5.35 -20.48 -12.21
C GLN A 311 -6.44 -20.54 -13.27
N GLY A 312 -6.27 -19.78 -14.36
CA GLY A 312 -7.31 -19.59 -15.35
C GLY A 312 -8.58 -19.03 -14.72
N ASP A 313 -9.66 -19.81 -14.79
CA ASP A 313 -10.98 -19.47 -14.24
C ASP A 313 -11.21 -20.03 -12.82
N GLN A 314 -10.23 -20.67 -12.19
CA GLN A 314 -10.37 -21.18 -10.81
C GLN A 314 -9.70 -20.28 -9.80
N VAL A 315 -10.39 -20.02 -8.69
CA VAL A 315 -9.89 -19.27 -7.53
C VAL A 315 -9.95 -20.16 -6.30
N ARG A 316 -8.85 -20.17 -5.55
CA ARG A 316 -8.74 -20.80 -4.23
C ARG A 316 -8.29 -19.77 -3.22
N ILE A 317 -9.04 -19.67 -2.12
CA ILE A 317 -8.71 -18.85 -0.96
C ILE A 317 -8.49 -19.79 0.22
N ASN A 318 -7.35 -19.65 0.91
CA ASN A 318 -7.20 -20.20 2.25
C ASN A 318 -7.19 -19.03 3.21
N ALA A 319 -8.00 -19.10 4.26
CA ALA A 319 -8.06 -18.06 5.28
C ALA A 319 -8.10 -18.71 6.66
N GLN A 320 -7.46 -18.06 7.63
CA GLN A 320 -7.48 -18.49 9.02
C GLN A 320 -7.47 -17.28 9.95
N LEU A 321 -8.31 -17.37 10.98
CA LEU A 321 -8.48 -16.32 11.98
C LEU A 321 -7.88 -16.78 13.31
N ILE A 322 -7.04 -15.94 13.88
CA ILE A 322 -6.24 -16.25 15.07
C ILE A 322 -6.62 -15.29 16.18
N ASP A 323 -6.93 -15.82 17.37
CA ASP A 323 -6.98 -15.05 18.63
C ASP A 323 -5.56 -15.02 19.20
N ALA A 324 -4.82 -13.96 18.87
CA ALA A 324 -3.41 -13.85 19.22
C ALA A 324 -3.21 -13.71 20.74
N VAL A 325 -4.19 -13.16 21.46
CA VAL A 325 -4.15 -13.00 22.92
C VAL A 325 -4.61 -14.28 23.63
N GLY A 326 -5.66 -14.93 23.12
CA GLY A 326 -6.17 -16.20 23.65
C GLY A 326 -5.25 -17.38 23.34
N GLY A 327 -4.37 -17.24 22.36
CA GLY A 327 -3.37 -18.23 22.03
C GLY A 327 -3.86 -19.34 21.08
N GLN A 328 -4.90 -19.08 20.28
CA GLN A 328 -5.63 -20.13 19.56
C GLN A 328 -6.07 -19.71 18.15
N HIS A 329 -6.07 -20.67 17.22
CA HIS A 329 -6.75 -20.51 15.93
C HIS A 329 -8.25 -20.68 16.15
N LEU A 330 -9.04 -19.65 15.81
CA LEU A 330 -10.49 -19.73 15.90
C LEU A 330 -11.07 -20.59 14.78
N TRP A 331 -10.54 -20.44 13.56
CA TRP A 331 -10.87 -21.27 12.42
C TRP A 331 -9.79 -21.19 11.34
N ALA A 332 -9.76 -22.19 10.47
CA ALA A 332 -8.96 -22.24 9.25
C ALA A 332 -9.75 -23.04 8.21
N GLU A 333 -10.08 -22.41 7.08
CA GLU A 333 -10.90 -23.04 6.03
C GLU A 333 -10.32 -22.71 4.64
N ARG A 334 -10.76 -23.50 3.66
CA ARG A 334 -10.40 -23.39 2.26
C ARG A 334 -11.67 -23.24 1.43
N TYR A 335 -11.65 -22.25 0.55
CA TYR A 335 -12.74 -21.90 -0.36
C TYR A 335 -12.25 -22.09 -1.79
N ASP A 336 -12.97 -22.87 -2.59
CA ASP A 336 -12.69 -23.13 -3.99
C ASP A 336 -13.90 -22.74 -4.83
N GLY A 337 -13.69 -22.02 -5.93
CA GLY A 337 -14.76 -21.65 -6.86
C GLY A 337 -14.22 -21.21 -8.21
N ALA A 338 -15.14 -20.89 -9.13
CA ALA A 338 -14.78 -20.23 -10.37
C ALA A 338 -14.53 -18.73 -10.11
N LEU A 339 -13.85 -18.03 -11.03
CA LEU A 339 -13.66 -16.58 -10.94
C LEU A 339 -15.02 -15.86 -10.97
N GLY A 340 -16.01 -16.42 -11.66
CA GLY A 340 -17.40 -15.95 -11.61
C GLY A 340 -18.05 -15.99 -10.22
N ASP A 341 -17.54 -16.83 -9.32
CA ASP A 341 -18.04 -16.97 -7.95
C ASP A 341 -17.23 -16.15 -6.93
N VAL A 342 -16.26 -15.32 -7.37
CA VAL A 342 -15.29 -14.65 -6.48
C VAL A 342 -15.96 -13.85 -5.36
N PHE A 343 -17.05 -13.14 -5.65
CA PHE A 343 -17.79 -12.35 -4.66
C PHE A 343 -18.42 -13.25 -3.60
N LYS A 344 -19.05 -14.34 -4.03
CA LYS A 344 -19.63 -15.32 -3.10
C LYS A 344 -18.56 -15.92 -2.18
N LEU A 345 -17.37 -16.21 -2.71
CA LEU A 345 -16.27 -16.72 -1.88
C LEU A 345 -15.81 -15.68 -0.84
N GLN A 346 -15.79 -14.39 -1.20
CA GLN A 346 -15.50 -13.30 -0.25
C GLN A 346 -16.58 -13.18 0.83
N ASP A 347 -17.86 -13.26 0.43
CA ASP A 347 -19.00 -13.22 1.36
C ASP A 347 -18.91 -14.34 2.40
N GLU A 348 -18.62 -15.57 1.95
CA GLU A 348 -18.44 -16.73 2.84
C GLU A 348 -17.31 -16.50 3.87
N VAL A 349 -16.20 -15.87 3.47
CA VAL A 349 -15.10 -15.52 4.39
C VAL A 349 -15.55 -14.46 5.40
N ILE A 350 -16.23 -13.41 4.95
CA ILE A 350 -16.69 -12.30 5.81
C ILE A 350 -17.72 -12.80 6.84
N GLU A 351 -18.70 -13.61 6.41
CA GLU A 351 -19.70 -14.22 7.30
C GLU A 351 -19.03 -15.05 8.41
N LYS A 352 -17.99 -15.82 8.05
CA LYS A 352 -17.21 -16.62 9.00
C LYS A 352 -16.45 -15.75 10.01
N ILE A 353 -15.87 -14.64 9.55
CA ILE A 353 -15.20 -13.66 10.43
C ILE A 353 -16.22 -13.05 11.41
N VAL A 354 -17.34 -12.54 10.91
CA VAL A 354 -18.39 -11.92 11.74
C VAL A 354 -18.91 -12.91 12.80
N ALA A 355 -19.16 -14.17 12.39
CA ALA A 355 -19.60 -15.22 13.30
C ALA A 355 -18.55 -15.54 14.38
N ALA A 356 -17.27 -15.67 13.99
CA ALA A 356 -16.18 -15.99 14.90
C ALA A 356 -15.88 -14.85 15.90
N LEU A 357 -16.04 -13.60 15.47
CA LEU A 357 -15.87 -12.41 16.32
C LEU A 357 -17.10 -12.12 17.20
N ALA A 358 -18.19 -12.88 17.05
CA ALA A 358 -19.47 -12.69 17.75
C ALA A 358 -20.01 -11.25 17.67
N VAL A 359 -19.89 -10.64 16.49
CA VAL A 359 -20.26 -9.24 16.26
C VAL A 359 -21.77 -9.13 16.02
N ASN A 360 -22.44 -8.26 16.77
CA ASN A 360 -23.84 -7.93 16.54
C ASN A 360 -23.94 -6.89 15.42
N LEU A 361 -24.33 -7.34 14.23
CA LEU A 361 -24.60 -6.46 13.10
C LEU A 361 -25.94 -5.73 13.27
N THR A 362 -25.97 -4.45 12.92
CA THR A 362 -27.21 -3.68 12.73
C THR A 362 -27.96 -4.18 11.51
N LYS A 363 -29.26 -3.86 11.39
CA LYS A 363 -30.06 -4.23 10.21
C LYS A 363 -29.52 -3.65 8.90
N ALA A 364 -28.91 -2.46 8.96
CA ALA A 364 -28.31 -1.83 7.79
C ALA A 364 -27.03 -2.56 7.38
N GLU A 365 -26.14 -2.85 8.34
CA GLU A 365 -24.94 -3.64 8.07
C GLU A 365 -25.29 -5.03 7.54
N GLN A 366 -26.31 -5.72 8.09
CA GLN A 366 -26.76 -7.02 7.57
C GLN A 366 -27.25 -6.98 6.11
N ALA A 367 -27.75 -5.83 5.64
CA ALA A 367 -28.23 -5.69 4.26
C ALA A 367 -27.11 -5.39 3.26
N GLU A 368 -26.00 -4.82 3.73
CA GLU A 368 -24.85 -4.42 2.90
C GLU A 368 -23.67 -5.39 2.98
N VAL A 369 -23.51 -6.12 4.10
CA VAL A 369 -22.47 -7.14 4.27
C VAL A 369 -22.69 -8.25 3.26
N GLY A 370 -21.67 -8.51 2.44
CA GLY A 370 -21.68 -9.54 1.40
C GLY A 370 -22.51 -9.16 0.16
N ARG A 371 -22.87 -7.89 -0.01
CA ARG A 371 -23.52 -7.43 -1.23
C ARG A 371 -22.45 -7.16 -2.28
N ALA A 372 -22.43 -7.97 -3.34
CA ALA A 372 -21.58 -7.72 -4.50
C ALA A 372 -21.87 -6.33 -5.11
N GLU A 373 -20.82 -5.52 -5.24
CA GLU A 373 -20.89 -4.16 -5.81
C GLU A 373 -20.92 -4.16 -7.35
N THR A 374 -20.57 -5.29 -7.96
CA THR A 374 -20.66 -5.55 -9.41
C THR A 374 -21.03 -7.01 -9.67
N GLY A 375 -21.75 -7.27 -10.75
CA GLY A 375 -21.99 -8.63 -11.25
C GLY A 375 -20.93 -9.12 -12.24
N SER A 376 -19.93 -8.29 -12.57
CA SER A 376 -18.94 -8.53 -13.62
C SER A 376 -17.56 -8.80 -13.00
N PRO A 377 -17.09 -10.07 -13.00
CA PRO A 377 -15.73 -10.41 -12.54
C PRO A 377 -14.63 -9.67 -13.32
N GLN A 378 -14.88 -9.35 -14.60
CA GLN A 378 -13.93 -8.62 -15.43
C GLN A 378 -13.88 -7.12 -15.06
N ALA A 379 -15.02 -6.52 -14.70
CA ALA A 379 -15.04 -5.14 -14.20
C ALA A 379 -14.32 -5.05 -12.85
N TYR A 380 -14.54 -6.04 -11.99
CA TYR A 380 -13.84 -6.18 -10.71
C TYR A 380 -12.33 -6.35 -10.90
N ASP A 381 -11.89 -7.24 -11.78
CA ASP A 381 -10.48 -7.43 -12.12
C ASP A 381 -9.82 -6.13 -12.61
N ALA A 382 -10.52 -5.36 -13.46
CA ALA A 382 -10.05 -4.06 -13.93
C ALA A 382 -9.94 -3.05 -12.77
N LEU A 383 -10.92 -2.99 -11.86
CA LEU A 383 -10.84 -2.16 -10.66
C LEU A 383 -9.59 -2.50 -9.83
N LEU A 384 -9.33 -3.79 -9.57
CA LEU A 384 -8.17 -4.19 -8.77
C LEU A 384 -6.84 -3.80 -9.41
N GLN A 385 -6.74 -3.91 -10.75
CA GLN A 385 -5.57 -3.43 -11.49
C GLN A 385 -5.40 -1.91 -11.37
N GLY A 386 -6.50 -1.16 -11.47
CA GLY A 386 -6.46 0.29 -11.30
C GLY A 386 -6.04 0.71 -9.90
N LEU A 387 -6.59 0.07 -8.86
CA LEU A 387 -6.19 0.31 -7.46
C LEU A 387 -4.70 0.02 -7.25
N ASP A 388 -4.18 -1.05 -7.87
CA ASP A 388 -2.74 -1.34 -7.83
C ASP A 388 -1.86 -0.23 -8.38
N ARG A 389 -2.27 0.39 -9.49
CA ARG A 389 -1.56 1.52 -10.07
C ARG A 389 -1.71 2.78 -9.22
N LEU A 390 -2.91 3.05 -8.70
CA LEU A 390 -3.18 4.24 -7.88
C LEU A 390 -2.36 4.25 -6.58
N ARG A 391 -2.02 3.06 -6.05
CA ARG A 391 -1.18 2.88 -4.86
C ARG A 391 0.27 3.29 -5.04
N GLN A 392 0.75 3.41 -6.28
CA GLN A 392 2.12 3.85 -6.54
C GLN A 392 2.33 5.32 -6.16
N ASP A 393 1.24 6.09 -6.02
CA ASP A 393 1.23 7.50 -5.64
C ASP A 393 2.15 8.36 -6.53
N THR A 394 2.15 8.04 -7.82
CA THR A 394 2.82 8.85 -8.85
C THR A 394 1.80 9.33 -9.88
N GLU A 395 2.20 10.36 -10.62
CA GLU A 395 1.43 10.89 -11.73
C GLU A 395 1.14 9.80 -12.77
N GLU A 396 2.17 9.05 -13.18
CA GLU A 396 2.03 7.97 -14.16
C GLU A 396 1.16 6.82 -13.64
N GLY A 397 1.31 6.46 -12.36
CA GLY A 397 0.49 5.44 -11.71
C GLY A 397 -0.98 5.83 -11.66
N THR A 398 -1.27 7.10 -11.37
CA THR A 398 -2.65 7.62 -11.32
C THR A 398 -3.28 7.66 -12.71
N LEU A 399 -2.55 8.12 -13.73
CA LEU A 399 -3.02 8.10 -15.13
C LEU A 399 -3.25 6.67 -15.64
N ALA A 400 -2.38 5.72 -15.27
CA ALA A 400 -2.57 4.31 -15.59
C ALA A 400 -3.80 3.72 -14.87
N ALA A 401 -4.04 4.12 -13.61
CA ALA A 401 -5.21 3.70 -12.85
C ALA A 401 -6.52 4.12 -13.51
N ILE A 402 -6.60 5.37 -14.00
CA ILE A 402 -7.78 5.90 -14.70
C ILE A 402 -8.17 4.99 -15.88
N THR A 403 -7.21 4.60 -16.72
CA THR A 403 -7.47 3.68 -17.85
C THR A 403 -8.14 2.37 -17.40
N PHE A 404 -7.71 1.80 -16.27
CA PHE A 404 -8.30 0.57 -15.75
C PHE A 404 -9.69 0.79 -15.15
N PHE A 405 -9.91 1.90 -14.46
CA PHE A 405 -11.22 2.23 -13.91
C PHE A 405 -12.25 2.57 -15.00
N GLU A 406 -11.83 3.25 -16.08
CA GLU A 406 -12.66 3.47 -17.27
C GLU A 406 -13.08 2.14 -17.91
N LYS A 407 -12.14 1.21 -18.05
CA LYS A 407 -12.46 -0.16 -18.49
C LYS A 407 -13.45 -0.86 -17.56
N ALA A 408 -13.37 -0.63 -16.24
CA ALA A 408 -14.30 -1.22 -15.29
C ALA A 408 -15.74 -0.72 -15.51
N ILE A 409 -15.94 0.60 -15.73
CA ILE A 409 -17.27 1.16 -16.00
C ILE A 409 -17.79 0.83 -17.41
N ASP A 410 -16.90 0.60 -18.39
CA ASP A 410 -17.28 0.09 -19.72
C ASP A 410 -17.83 -1.34 -19.64
N LEU A 411 -17.31 -2.14 -18.70
CA LEU A 411 -17.73 -3.52 -18.46
C LEU A 411 -18.97 -3.61 -17.56
N ASP A 412 -19.17 -2.63 -16.67
CA ASP A 412 -20.34 -2.51 -15.80
C ASP A 412 -20.66 -1.04 -15.52
N ALA A 413 -21.65 -0.51 -16.24
CA ALA A 413 -22.05 0.90 -16.18
C ALA A 413 -22.72 1.32 -14.86
N ASP A 414 -23.08 0.37 -13.98
CA ASP A 414 -23.66 0.65 -12.67
C ASP A 414 -22.64 0.47 -11.53
N TYR A 415 -21.35 0.25 -11.86
CA TYR A 415 -20.32 -0.06 -10.87
C TYR A 415 -19.87 1.18 -10.07
N GLY A 416 -20.64 1.53 -9.04
CA GLY A 416 -20.45 2.73 -8.22
C GLY A 416 -19.05 2.90 -7.63
N ARG A 417 -18.40 1.81 -7.20
CA ARG A 417 -17.04 1.87 -6.65
C ARG A 417 -15.98 2.25 -7.70
N ALA A 418 -16.15 1.83 -8.95
CA ALA A 418 -15.26 2.25 -10.04
C ALA A 418 -15.42 3.75 -10.35
N TYR A 419 -16.66 4.26 -10.34
CA TYR A 419 -16.90 5.70 -10.44
C TYR A 419 -16.29 6.49 -9.27
N ALA A 420 -16.40 5.99 -8.05
CA ALA A 420 -15.78 6.62 -6.89
C ALA A 420 -14.24 6.63 -7.00
N ALA A 421 -13.64 5.55 -7.48
CA ALA A 421 -12.19 5.48 -7.73
C ALA A 421 -11.74 6.43 -8.84
N LEU A 422 -12.52 6.57 -9.93
CA LEU A 422 -12.28 7.57 -10.98
C LEU A 422 -12.34 8.99 -10.44
N ALA A 423 -13.39 9.31 -9.68
CA ALA A 423 -13.54 10.62 -9.05
C ALA A 423 -12.34 10.91 -8.13
N ALA A 424 -11.95 9.97 -7.27
CA ALA A 424 -10.79 10.13 -6.40
C ALA A 424 -9.47 10.32 -7.19
N ALA A 425 -9.27 9.59 -8.29
CA ALA A 425 -8.08 9.71 -9.13
C ALA A 425 -8.01 11.08 -9.84
N HIS A 426 -9.13 11.57 -10.39
CA HIS A 426 -9.19 12.90 -11.00
C HIS A 426 -9.07 14.02 -9.97
N TRP A 427 -9.65 13.84 -8.77
CA TRP A 427 -9.43 14.75 -7.64
C TRP A 427 -7.95 14.83 -7.29
N ARG A 428 -7.25 13.69 -7.18
CA ARG A 428 -5.80 13.65 -6.89
C ARG A 428 -5.00 14.45 -7.91
N ILE A 429 -5.31 14.31 -9.20
CA ILE A 429 -4.65 15.11 -10.25
C ILE A 429 -4.96 16.59 -10.05
N ALA A 430 -6.25 16.96 -9.90
CA ALA A 430 -6.68 18.34 -9.75
C ALA A 430 -6.14 19.03 -8.48
N SER A 431 -5.88 18.25 -7.41
CA SER A 431 -5.36 18.74 -6.13
C SER A 431 -3.83 18.60 -6.01
N SER A 432 -3.13 18.19 -7.06
CA SER A 432 -1.67 18.01 -7.07
C SER A 432 -0.97 19.09 -7.88
N SER A 433 0.33 19.26 -7.64
CA SER A 433 1.21 20.09 -8.47
C SER A 433 1.82 19.30 -9.65
N TRP A 434 1.16 18.25 -10.12
CA TRP A 434 1.65 17.37 -11.19
C TRP A 434 1.59 18.05 -12.57
N PHE A 435 2.40 17.57 -13.52
CA PHE A 435 2.47 18.18 -14.86
C PHE A 435 1.12 18.08 -15.58
N ALA A 436 0.43 16.95 -15.43
CA ALA A 436 -0.94 16.75 -15.90
C ALA A 436 -1.93 17.78 -15.35
N ALA A 437 -1.64 18.46 -14.23
CA ALA A 437 -2.46 19.57 -13.74
C ALA A 437 -2.09 20.92 -14.39
N ALA A 438 -0.83 21.13 -14.79
CA ALA A 438 -0.27 22.41 -15.22
C ALA A 438 -0.74 22.89 -16.61
N GLU A 439 -0.94 21.99 -17.60
CA GLU A 439 -1.29 22.35 -18.99
C GLU A 439 -2.80 22.22 -19.30
N GLY A 440 -3.65 22.89 -18.51
CA GLY A 440 -5.11 22.83 -18.67
C GLY A 440 -5.74 21.47 -18.30
N GLY A 441 -4.93 20.53 -17.80
CA GLY A 441 -5.45 19.26 -17.30
C GLY A 441 -6.10 19.35 -15.93
N PHE A 442 -5.91 20.45 -15.18
CA PHE A 442 -6.79 20.80 -14.06
C PHE A 442 -8.26 20.90 -14.51
N SER A 443 -8.59 21.78 -15.48
CA SER A 443 -9.98 21.98 -15.94
C SER A 443 -10.59 20.68 -16.49
N ARG A 444 -9.82 19.91 -17.27
CA ARG A 444 -10.27 18.58 -17.76
C ARG A 444 -10.51 17.58 -16.62
N SER A 445 -9.60 17.50 -15.66
CA SER A 445 -9.74 16.59 -14.52
C SER A 445 -10.88 17.01 -13.61
N TRP A 446 -11.12 18.31 -13.46
CA TRP A 446 -12.23 18.87 -12.70
C TRP A 446 -13.59 18.54 -13.34
N GLU A 447 -13.70 18.68 -14.66
CA GLU A 447 -14.90 18.28 -15.40
C GLU A 447 -15.18 16.77 -15.22
N LYS A 448 -14.16 15.93 -15.41
CA LYS A 448 -14.26 14.47 -15.22
C LYS A 448 -14.55 14.07 -13.78
N LEU A 449 -13.94 14.74 -12.82
CA LEU A 449 -14.25 14.58 -11.40
C LEU A 449 -15.75 14.78 -11.16
N ASN A 450 -16.33 15.89 -11.62
CA ASN A 450 -17.76 16.17 -11.41
C ASN A 450 -18.67 15.12 -12.06
N GLU A 451 -18.36 14.72 -13.29
CA GLU A 451 -19.10 13.67 -14.02
C GLU A 451 -19.13 12.34 -13.23
N TYR A 452 -17.97 11.84 -12.83
CA TYR A 452 -17.85 10.57 -12.14
C TYR A 452 -18.34 10.62 -10.70
N LEU A 453 -18.17 11.77 -10.04
CA LEU A 453 -18.63 11.98 -8.67
C LEU A 453 -20.16 11.97 -8.59
N GLU A 454 -20.88 12.53 -9.57
CA GLU A 454 -22.34 12.42 -9.66
C GLU A 454 -22.81 10.94 -9.64
N LYS A 455 -22.15 10.09 -10.43
CA LYS A 455 -22.43 8.65 -10.49
C LYS A 455 -22.08 7.93 -9.19
N ALA A 456 -20.92 8.24 -8.60
CA ALA A 456 -20.48 7.66 -7.33
C ALA A 456 -21.43 8.02 -6.16
N MET A 457 -21.99 9.22 -6.19
CA MET A 457 -22.97 9.72 -5.22
C MET A 457 -24.34 9.06 -5.40
N ALA A 458 -24.76 8.80 -6.63
CA ALA A 458 -25.99 8.04 -6.89
C ALA A 458 -25.91 6.60 -6.36
N ALA A 459 -24.70 6.03 -6.31
CA ALA A 459 -24.42 4.73 -5.72
C ALA A 459 -24.14 4.77 -4.19
N ASP A 460 -24.19 5.94 -3.56
CA ASP A 460 -24.03 6.14 -2.10
C ASP A 460 -22.74 5.49 -1.54
N THR A 461 -21.64 5.62 -2.27
CA THR A 461 -20.36 5.02 -1.90
C THR A 461 -19.62 5.86 -0.85
N ALA A 462 -18.96 5.21 0.12
CA ALA A 462 -18.18 5.92 1.15
C ALA A 462 -17.09 6.80 0.53
N LEU A 463 -16.33 6.28 -0.44
CA LEU A 463 -15.28 7.02 -1.14
C LEU A 463 -15.85 8.21 -1.93
N GLY A 464 -16.99 8.05 -2.62
CA GLY A 464 -17.65 9.15 -3.32
C GLY A 464 -18.04 10.28 -2.37
N HIS A 465 -18.64 9.95 -1.22
CA HIS A 465 -18.95 10.94 -0.18
C HIS A 465 -17.69 11.60 0.40
N ALA A 466 -16.61 10.85 0.62
CA ALA A 466 -15.35 11.40 1.11
C ALA A 466 -14.70 12.36 0.09
N THR A 467 -14.66 11.98 -1.19
CA THR A 467 -14.17 12.85 -2.27
C THR A 467 -15.02 14.11 -2.41
N MET A 468 -16.36 13.99 -2.35
CA MET A 468 -17.24 15.16 -2.36
C MET A 468 -17.01 16.08 -1.16
N ALA A 469 -16.70 15.52 0.01
CA ALA A 469 -16.36 16.33 1.19
C ALA A 469 -15.08 17.13 0.98
N GLU A 470 -14.04 16.54 0.39
CA GLU A 470 -12.80 17.24 0.06
C GLU A 470 -13.03 18.33 -1.01
N VAL A 471 -13.86 18.06 -2.04
CA VAL A 471 -14.25 19.08 -3.04
C VAL A 471 -14.97 20.26 -2.38
N PHE A 472 -15.99 20.00 -1.55
CA PHE A 472 -16.68 21.08 -0.83
C PHE A 472 -15.77 21.81 0.14
N ALA A 473 -14.83 21.12 0.80
CA ALA A 473 -13.85 21.76 1.67
C ALA A 473 -12.93 22.70 0.88
N GLN A 474 -12.50 22.29 -0.31
CA GLN A 474 -11.70 23.11 -1.22
C GLN A 474 -12.46 24.35 -1.71
N GLU A 475 -13.76 24.20 -1.97
CA GLU A 475 -14.65 25.31 -2.32
C GLU A 475 -15.00 26.20 -1.11
N GLY A 476 -14.59 25.84 0.11
CA GLY A 476 -14.92 26.55 1.35
C GLY A 476 -16.32 26.28 1.90
N ARG A 477 -17.06 25.37 1.28
CA ARG A 477 -18.41 24.92 1.65
C ARG A 477 -18.35 23.89 2.79
N PHE A 478 -17.72 24.26 3.90
CA PHE A 478 -17.41 23.33 4.99
C PHE A 478 -18.61 22.69 5.65
N ASP A 479 -19.75 23.36 5.71
CA ASP A 479 -20.96 22.80 6.31
C ASP A 479 -21.51 21.65 5.45
N GLU A 480 -21.45 21.79 4.13
CA GLU A 480 -21.78 20.72 3.18
C GLU A 480 -20.71 19.61 3.19
N ALA A 481 -19.43 19.98 3.29
CA ALA A 481 -18.34 19.02 3.48
C ALA A 481 -18.57 18.16 4.73
N PHE A 482 -19.04 18.74 5.83
CA PHE A 482 -19.39 17.99 7.04
C PHE A 482 -20.54 17.00 6.83
N VAL A 483 -21.56 17.37 6.04
CA VAL A 483 -22.65 16.44 5.70
C VAL A 483 -22.09 15.23 4.96
N GLN A 484 -21.24 15.47 3.96
CA GLN A 484 -20.68 14.40 3.13
C GLN A 484 -19.69 13.51 3.91
N ILE A 485 -18.75 14.09 4.67
CA ILE A 485 -17.79 13.27 5.42
C ILE A 485 -18.47 12.46 6.53
N ASN A 486 -19.50 13.00 7.18
CA ASN A 486 -20.26 12.22 8.16
C ASN A 486 -21.06 11.09 7.50
N ARG A 487 -21.51 11.25 6.24
CA ARG A 487 -22.12 10.15 5.47
C ARG A 487 -21.10 9.08 5.13
N ALA A 488 -19.91 9.46 4.65
CA ALA A 488 -18.81 8.52 4.39
C ALA A 488 -18.45 7.71 5.64
N MET A 489 -18.33 8.36 6.80
CA MET A 489 -18.06 7.70 8.08
C MET A 489 -19.21 6.83 8.59
N ALA A 490 -20.45 7.14 8.23
CA ALA A 490 -21.59 6.29 8.57
C ALA A 490 -21.61 5.00 7.74
N ILE A 491 -21.10 5.04 6.51
CA ILE A 491 -20.96 3.87 5.61
C ILE A 491 -19.72 3.04 5.99
N ALA A 492 -18.59 3.70 6.22
CA ALA A 492 -17.31 3.06 6.55
C ALA A 492 -16.71 3.64 7.86
N PRO A 493 -17.19 3.20 9.04
CA PRO A 493 -16.80 3.75 10.34
C PRO A 493 -15.36 3.46 10.78
N ASN A 494 -14.66 2.52 10.13
CA ASN A 494 -13.24 2.23 10.39
C ASN A 494 -12.30 2.73 9.28
N GLU A 495 -12.80 3.46 8.29
CA GLU A 495 -11.95 4.02 7.24
C GLU A 495 -11.14 5.21 7.80
N SER A 496 -9.82 5.04 7.93
CA SER A 496 -8.95 6.00 8.62
C SER A 496 -8.88 7.34 7.89
N ASP A 497 -8.87 7.32 6.55
CA ASP A 497 -8.77 8.54 5.73
C ASP A 497 -9.99 9.45 5.93
N ASN A 498 -11.18 8.89 6.17
CA ASN A 498 -12.38 9.68 6.47
C ASN A 498 -12.21 10.54 7.74
N PHE A 499 -11.51 10.04 8.75
CA PHE A 499 -11.23 10.80 9.97
C PHE A 499 -10.20 11.92 9.73
N ILE A 500 -9.24 11.70 8.83
CA ILE A 500 -8.27 12.74 8.44
C ILE A 500 -8.95 13.83 7.63
N SER A 501 -9.76 13.50 6.63
CA SER A 501 -10.56 14.49 5.89
C SER A 501 -11.44 15.30 6.84
N LYS A 502 -12.09 14.64 7.81
CA LYS A 502 -12.85 15.35 8.87
C LYS A 502 -11.97 16.26 9.72
N ALA A 503 -10.76 15.83 10.11
CA ALA A 503 -9.83 16.64 10.87
C ALA A 503 -9.36 17.89 10.08
N LYS A 504 -9.16 17.77 8.76
CA LYS A 504 -8.87 18.93 7.89
C LYS A 504 -10.00 19.95 7.92
N ILE A 505 -11.25 19.50 7.72
CA ILE A 505 -12.45 20.36 7.74
C ILE A 505 -12.62 21.01 9.13
N LEU A 506 -12.36 20.27 10.21
CA LEU A 506 -12.42 20.80 11.58
C LEU A 506 -11.36 21.88 11.84
N ASN A 507 -10.12 21.66 11.42
CA ASN A 507 -9.07 22.69 11.51
C ASN A 507 -9.43 23.94 10.71
N ALA A 508 -9.97 23.76 9.50
CA ALA A 508 -10.43 24.88 8.68
C ALA A 508 -11.53 25.72 9.33
N LYS A 509 -12.33 25.14 10.23
CA LYS A 509 -13.35 25.84 11.00
C LYS A 509 -12.90 26.24 12.41
N GLY A 510 -11.61 26.15 12.72
CA GLY A 510 -11.04 26.53 14.02
C GLY A 510 -11.34 25.54 15.15
N ARG A 511 -11.91 24.37 14.85
CA ARG A 511 -12.30 23.32 15.80
C ARG A 511 -11.14 22.35 16.08
N ALA A 512 -9.98 22.91 16.40
CA ALA A 512 -8.71 22.19 16.44
C ALA A 512 -8.64 21.07 17.50
N ALA A 513 -9.30 21.23 18.64
CA ALA A 513 -9.35 20.19 19.67
C ALA A 513 -10.10 18.94 19.17
N GLU A 514 -11.20 19.12 18.43
CA GLU A 514 -11.93 18.02 17.81
C GLU A 514 -11.14 17.42 16.63
N ALA A 515 -10.42 18.26 15.88
CA ALA A 515 -9.54 17.82 14.80
C ALA A 515 -8.41 16.91 15.32
N GLU A 516 -7.79 17.27 16.45
CA GLU A 516 -6.77 16.43 17.08
C GLU A 516 -7.33 15.06 17.48
N VAL A 517 -8.53 15.02 18.08
CA VAL A 517 -9.18 13.75 18.45
C VAL A 517 -9.41 12.90 17.21
N ALA A 518 -9.95 13.48 16.13
CA ALA A 518 -10.17 12.76 14.88
C ALA A 518 -8.85 12.27 14.25
N ALA A 519 -7.82 13.11 14.18
CA ALA A 519 -6.52 12.75 13.63
C ALA A 519 -5.84 11.63 14.42
N ARG A 520 -5.84 11.70 15.75
CA ARG A 520 -5.29 10.63 16.59
C ARG A 520 -6.08 9.33 16.48
N TRP A 521 -7.39 9.40 16.30
CA TRP A 521 -8.21 8.22 16.04
C TRP A 521 -7.87 7.59 14.68
N ALA A 522 -7.70 8.40 13.64
CA ALA A 522 -7.23 7.93 12.34
C ALA A 522 -5.87 7.22 12.45
N MET A 523 -4.93 7.82 13.18
CA MET A 523 -3.61 7.22 13.45
C MET A 523 -3.68 5.94 14.28
N ARG A 524 -4.77 5.73 15.04
CA ARG A 524 -5.01 4.49 15.79
C ARG A 524 -5.53 3.39 14.89
N LEU A 525 -6.41 3.71 13.94
CA LEU A 525 -6.89 2.81 12.89
C LEU A 525 -5.76 2.43 11.93
N ASP A 526 -4.88 3.39 11.60
CA ASP A 526 -3.70 3.17 10.76
C ASP A 526 -2.37 3.48 11.49
N PRO A 527 -1.84 2.61 12.36
CA PRO A 527 -0.54 2.81 13.03
C PRO A 527 0.67 3.08 12.13
N ARG A 528 0.59 2.76 10.83
CA ARG A 528 1.59 3.04 9.78
C ARG A 528 1.06 4.08 8.77
N TYR A 529 0.36 5.08 9.29
CA TYR A 529 -0.19 6.20 8.53
C TYR A 529 0.82 6.90 7.61
N SER A 530 0.28 7.52 6.55
CA SER A 530 0.98 8.47 5.69
C SER A 530 1.48 9.68 6.49
N PRO A 531 2.61 10.33 6.08
CA PRO A 531 3.10 11.57 6.68
C PRO A 531 2.05 12.70 6.75
N GLU A 532 1.04 12.68 5.87
CA GLU A 532 -0.08 13.62 5.87
C GLU A 532 -0.83 13.67 7.21
N TYR A 533 -0.99 12.53 7.90
CA TYR A 533 -1.68 12.45 9.19
C TYR A 533 -0.97 13.29 10.25
N LEU A 534 0.37 13.30 10.21
CA LEU A 534 1.20 14.09 11.10
C LEU A 534 1.04 15.59 10.81
N ARG A 535 0.95 15.99 9.54
CA ARG A 535 0.72 17.38 9.14
C ARG A 535 -0.62 17.90 9.66
N VAL A 536 -1.70 17.13 9.49
CA VAL A 536 -3.03 17.49 10.00
C VAL A 536 -3.04 17.57 11.53
N LEU A 537 -2.37 16.64 12.22
CA LEU A 537 -2.20 16.70 13.67
C LEU A 537 -1.39 17.93 14.10
N ALA A 538 -0.27 18.23 13.44
CA ALA A 538 0.57 19.37 13.78
C ALA A 538 -0.16 20.71 13.65
N ARG A 539 -0.99 20.87 12.62
CA ARG A 539 -1.88 22.03 12.49
C ARG A 539 -2.84 22.12 13.68
N SER A 540 -3.50 21.00 14.02
CA SER A 540 -4.39 20.94 15.19
C SER A 540 -3.69 21.37 16.48
N LEU A 541 -2.42 20.97 16.67
CA LEU A 541 -1.59 21.36 17.81
C LEU A 541 -1.20 22.85 17.78
N PHE A 542 -0.81 23.35 16.61
CA PHE A 542 -0.48 24.77 16.41
C PHE A 542 -1.68 25.68 16.71
N HIS A 543 -2.87 25.37 16.18
CA HIS A 543 -4.10 26.10 16.48
C HIS A 543 -4.38 26.17 17.99
N GLN A 544 -4.05 25.11 18.72
CA GLN A 544 -4.19 25.02 20.17
C GLN A 544 -3.01 25.64 20.93
N LYS A 545 -2.07 26.30 20.24
CA LYS A 545 -0.88 26.97 20.80
C LYS A 545 0.10 26.01 21.49
N ARG A 546 0.09 24.73 21.10
CA ARG A 546 1.00 23.67 21.58
C ARG A 546 2.22 23.57 20.66
N TYR A 547 3.03 24.63 20.64
CA TYR A 547 4.08 24.82 19.62
C TYR A 547 5.19 23.76 19.67
N GLU A 548 5.71 23.40 20.84
CA GLU A 548 6.70 22.33 20.97
C GLU A 548 6.23 21.01 20.33
N GLU A 549 4.98 20.63 20.57
CA GLU A 549 4.42 19.38 20.04
C GLU A 549 4.17 19.48 18.54
N ALA A 550 3.72 20.64 18.05
CA ALA A 550 3.59 20.91 16.62
C ALA A 550 4.96 20.80 15.91
N ILE A 551 6.01 21.39 16.48
CA ILE A 551 7.39 21.32 15.96
C ILE A 551 7.87 19.86 15.92
N GLN A 552 7.75 19.12 17.02
CA GLN A 552 8.17 17.71 17.08
C GLN A 552 7.41 16.87 16.04
N THR A 553 6.14 17.16 15.82
CA THR A 553 5.31 16.44 14.85
C THR A 553 5.73 16.75 13.41
N LEU A 554 5.96 18.02 13.06
CA LEU A 554 6.43 18.41 11.72
C LEU A 554 7.88 17.98 11.46
N GLN A 555 8.74 17.95 12.47
CA GLN A 555 10.10 17.39 12.31
C GLN A 555 10.09 15.93 11.88
N ARG A 556 9.08 15.15 12.28
CA ARG A 556 8.91 13.77 11.78
C ARG A 556 8.55 13.74 10.29
N VAL A 557 7.70 14.67 9.83
CA VAL A 557 7.38 14.83 8.40
C VAL A 557 8.63 15.17 7.60
N VAL A 558 9.40 16.17 8.06
CA VAL A 558 10.68 16.57 7.43
C VAL A 558 11.70 15.43 7.44
N SER A 559 11.80 14.66 8.53
CA SER A 559 12.72 13.51 8.59
C SER A 559 12.38 12.39 7.61
N GLN A 560 11.12 12.33 7.17
CA GLN A 560 10.62 11.38 6.17
C GLN A 560 10.70 11.94 4.74
N GLN A 561 11.24 13.16 4.55
CA GLN A 561 11.34 13.84 3.24
C GLN A 561 9.97 13.94 2.53
N SER A 562 8.92 14.16 3.32
CA SER A 562 7.55 14.32 2.83
C SER A 562 7.02 15.73 3.12
N ASP A 563 7.93 16.66 3.41
CA ASP A 563 7.64 18.06 3.71
C ASP A 563 7.11 18.83 2.50
N VAL A 564 6.26 19.82 2.80
CA VAL A 564 5.73 20.80 1.85
C VAL A 564 5.96 22.21 2.37
N ILE A 565 5.78 23.23 1.53
CA ILE A 565 6.06 24.63 1.88
C ILE A 565 5.33 25.06 3.17
N GLU A 566 4.10 24.63 3.38
CA GLU A 566 3.26 25.01 4.52
C GLU A 566 3.79 24.48 5.86
N ASP A 567 4.55 23.38 5.84
CA ASP A 567 5.18 22.81 7.03
C ASP A 567 6.24 23.77 7.56
N TYR A 568 7.04 24.38 6.66
CA TYR A 568 8.07 25.34 7.01
C TYR A 568 7.50 26.67 7.48
N ALA A 569 6.39 27.15 6.91
CA ALA A 569 5.69 28.33 7.41
C ALA A 569 5.17 28.09 8.85
N THR A 570 4.59 26.92 9.11
CA THR A 570 4.11 26.56 10.45
C THR A 570 5.26 26.40 11.45
N LEU A 571 6.39 25.81 11.04
CA LEU A 571 7.60 25.69 11.85
C LEU A 571 8.19 27.06 12.18
N ALA A 572 8.40 27.92 11.18
CA ALA A 572 8.91 29.29 11.38
C ALA A 572 8.01 30.08 12.34
N SER A 573 6.69 30.00 12.15
CA SER A 573 5.73 30.66 13.04
C SER A 573 5.78 30.10 14.47
N SER A 574 5.89 28.77 14.62
CA SER A 574 6.03 28.12 15.93
C SER A 574 7.31 28.56 16.65
N PHE A 575 8.44 28.61 15.95
CA PHE A 575 9.70 29.10 16.49
C PHE A 575 9.62 30.58 16.89
N GLY A 576 8.95 31.41 16.10
CA GLY A 576 8.68 32.81 16.44
C GLY A 576 7.86 32.97 17.72
N HIS A 577 6.80 32.18 17.91
CA HIS A 577 6.03 32.19 19.16
C HIS A 577 6.84 31.76 20.39
N LEU A 578 7.84 30.90 20.19
CA LEU A 578 8.75 30.43 21.24
C LEU A 578 9.99 31.32 21.44
N GLY A 579 10.20 32.33 20.59
CA GLY A 579 11.41 33.18 20.62
C GLY A 579 12.69 32.45 20.19
N ARG A 580 12.57 31.33 19.47
CA ARG A 580 13.67 30.47 19.00
C ARG A 580 14.13 30.92 17.62
N MET A 581 14.86 32.03 17.60
CA MET A 581 15.22 32.73 16.36
C MET A 581 16.35 32.08 15.57
N GLU A 582 17.14 31.21 16.21
CA GLU A 582 18.30 30.57 15.58
C GLU A 582 17.87 29.57 14.50
N GLU A 583 16.67 28.98 14.63
CA GLU A 583 16.12 27.97 13.75
C GLU A 583 15.35 28.56 12.55
N VAL A 584 14.89 29.81 12.66
CA VAL A 584 14.01 30.44 11.65
C VAL A 584 14.67 30.56 10.26
N PRO A 585 15.94 30.99 10.11
CA PRO A 585 16.55 31.17 8.79
C PRO A 585 16.52 29.89 7.95
N ALA A 586 16.76 28.73 8.58
CA ALA A 586 16.72 27.43 7.90
C ALA A 586 15.31 27.09 7.41
N MET A 587 14.26 27.47 8.14
CA MET A 587 12.88 27.23 7.72
C MET A 587 12.48 28.12 6.54
N ALA A 588 12.87 29.40 6.58
CA ALA A 588 12.62 30.33 5.49
C ALA A 588 13.39 29.95 4.21
N GLU A 589 14.64 29.52 4.34
CA GLU A 589 15.43 28.99 3.22
C GLU A 589 14.76 27.77 2.59
N LYS A 590 14.37 26.78 3.40
CA LYS A 590 13.68 25.57 2.92
C LYS A 590 12.34 25.88 2.25
N TYR A 591 11.56 26.80 2.81
CA TYR A 591 10.34 27.29 2.16
C TYR A 591 10.65 27.80 0.76
N ASN A 592 11.61 28.72 0.64
CA ASN A 592 11.94 29.39 -0.61
C ASN A 592 12.57 28.44 -1.64
N GLU A 593 13.37 27.46 -1.20
CA GLU A 593 13.94 26.41 -2.05
C GLU A 593 12.85 25.60 -2.79
N ILE A 594 11.68 25.43 -2.18
CA ILE A 594 10.55 24.70 -2.79
C ILE A 594 9.63 25.67 -3.53
N ALA A 595 9.26 26.79 -2.90
CA ALA A 595 8.26 27.73 -3.41
C ALA A 595 8.73 28.45 -4.68
N VAL A 596 9.93 29.03 -4.66
CA VAL A 596 10.41 29.94 -5.71
C VAL A 596 10.59 29.23 -7.06
N PRO A 597 11.23 28.04 -7.13
CA PRO A 597 11.35 27.30 -8.40
C PRO A 597 10.00 26.81 -8.94
N ALA A 598 9.02 26.60 -8.06
CA ALA A 598 7.67 26.21 -8.44
C ALA A 598 6.77 27.39 -8.87
N GLY A 599 7.33 28.60 -9.00
CA GLY A 599 6.60 29.80 -9.44
C GLY A 599 5.84 30.52 -8.32
N TYR A 600 6.01 30.12 -7.06
CA TYR A 600 5.39 30.78 -5.92
C TYR A 600 6.26 31.91 -5.36
N ASP A 601 5.64 32.83 -4.61
CA ASP A 601 6.33 33.88 -3.88
C ASP A 601 7.19 33.30 -2.73
N PRO A 602 8.28 34.00 -2.35
CA PRO A 602 9.04 33.66 -1.15
C PRO A 602 8.22 33.86 0.12
N LEU A 603 8.64 33.21 1.22
CA LEU A 603 7.96 33.28 2.51
C LEU A 603 7.82 34.73 3.01
N THR A 604 6.58 35.18 3.21
CA THR A 604 6.26 36.47 3.84
C THR A 604 5.33 36.30 5.02
N VAL A 605 5.13 37.37 5.81
CA VAL A 605 4.09 37.35 6.86
C VAL A 605 2.70 37.20 6.26
N GLN A 606 2.42 37.80 5.11
CA GLN A 606 1.12 37.75 4.44
C GLN A 606 0.93 36.45 3.65
N GLU A 607 1.81 35.46 3.86
CA GLU A 607 1.83 34.17 3.17
C GLU A 607 0.44 33.70 2.81
N LEU A 608 0.21 33.57 1.51
CA LEU A 608 -1.04 33.12 0.95
C LEU A 608 -0.86 31.67 0.56
N GLY A 609 -0.49 30.76 1.45
CA GLY A 609 -0.38 29.34 1.08
C GLY A 609 -1.75 28.78 0.68
N TRP A 610 -1.99 28.58 -0.63
CA TRP A 610 -3.18 27.93 -1.19
C TRP A 610 -2.99 26.41 -1.18
N TRP A 611 -4.06 25.66 -1.44
CA TRP A 611 -4.13 24.20 -1.57
C TRP A 611 -4.51 23.43 -0.30
N TRP A 612 -3.89 23.66 0.86
CA TRP A 612 -4.23 22.88 2.06
C TRP A 612 -4.99 23.61 3.16
N TYR A 613 -5.01 24.95 3.10
CA TYR A 613 -5.79 25.81 3.99
C TYR A 613 -7.16 26.16 3.38
N GLY A 614 -7.60 25.49 2.32
CA GLY A 614 -8.75 25.94 1.55
C GLY A 614 -8.57 27.40 1.07
N ASP A 615 -9.67 27.97 0.58
CA ASP A 615 -9.75 29.39 0.31
C ASP A 615 -9.46 30.23 1.58
N ILE A 616 -8.56 31.23 1.50
CA ILE A 616 -8.23 32.17 2.60
C ILE A 616 -9.47 32.89 3.17
N PHE A 617 -10.57 32.91 2.43
CA PHE A 617 -11.83 33.48 2.92
C PHE A 617 -12.57 32.56 3.86
N ASP A 618 -12.43 31.26 3.65
CA ASP A 618 -13.26 30.26 4.28
C ASP A 618 -12.53 29.62 5.47
N TYR A 619 -11.19 29.57 5.46
CA TYR A 619 -10.41 29.09 6.62
C TYR A 619 -10.55 30.00 7.84
N ASP A 620 -10.37 29.39 9.02
CA ASP A 620 -10.45 30.07 10.31
C ASP A 620 -9.50 31.27 10.37
N ASN A 621 -10.09 32.45 10.59
CA ASN A 621 -9.34 33.70 10.70
C ASN A 621 -8.41 33.70 11.91
N GLY A 622 -8.82 33.05 13.01
CA GLY A 622 -8.01 32.97 14.22
C GLY A 622 -6.67 32.27 13.96
N TYR A 623 -6.70 31.14 13.25
CA TYR A 623 -5.49 30.46 12.80
C TYR A 623 -4.60 31.34 11.95
N ARG A 624 -5.16 31.94 10.90
CA ARG A 624 -4.38 32.75 9.95
C ARG A 624 -3.70 33.90 10.69
N GLU A 625 -4.44 34.67 11.48
CA GLU A 625 -3.87 35.77 12.26
C GLU A 625 -2.78 35.30 13.22
N HIS A 626 -2.97 34.12 13.83
CA HIS A 626 -2.00 33.54 14.74
C HIS A 626 -0.74 33.02 14.04
N LEU A 627 -0.88 32.45 12.84
CA LEU A 627 0.24 32.08 11.97
C LEU A 627 1.06 33.32 11.61
N GLN A 628 0.40 34.38 11.13
CA GLN A 628 1.04 35.65 10.78
C GLN A 628 1.72 36.32 11.99
N GLU A 629 1.10 36.27 13.16
CA GLU A 629 1.69 36.75 14.41
C GLU A 629 3.01 36.04 14.70
N GLY A 630 3.05 34.71 14.59
CA GLY A 630 4.28 33.94 14.81
C GLY A 630 5.35 34.23 13.75
N LEU A 631 4.97 34.37 12.47
CA LEU A 631 5.90 34.75 11.40
C LEU A 631 6.52 36.13 11.65
N ARG A 632 5.74 37.12 12.11
CA ARG A 632 6.26 38.43 12.52
C ARG A 632 7.24 38.32 13.68
N LYS A 633 6.89 37.53 14.72
CA LYS A 633 7.79 37.29 15.86
C LYS A 633 9.09 36.59 15.41
N ALA A 634 9.00 35.73 14.41
CA ALA A 634 10.12 35.06 13.77
C ALA A 634 10.97 36.01 12.88
N GLY A 635 10.56 37.26 12.68
CA GLY A 635 11.29 38.23 11.86
C GLY A 635 11.21 37.95 10.36
N ILE A 636 10.20 37.16 9.93
CA ILE A 636 9.90 36.98 8.51
C ILE A 636 9.47 38.34 7.92
N PRO A 637 9.94 38.70 6.70
CA PRO A 637 9.56 39.95 6.06
C PRO A 637 8.04 40.07 5.86
N GLU A 638 7.53 41.29 6.03
CA GLU A 638 6.16 41.61 5.60
C GLU A 638 6.07 41.54 4.07
N GLY A 639 4.96 41.02 3.56
CA GLY A 639 4.57 41.09 2.16
C GLY A 639 3.96 42.45 1.81
N ALA A 640 3.21 42.51 0.72
CA ALA A 640 2.63 43.73 0.18
C ALA A 640 1.18 43.98 0.62
N GLY A 641 0.81 45.26 0.60
CA GLY A 641 -0.55 45.73 0.91
C GLY A 641 -0.93 45.53 2.38
N THR A 642 0.03 45.65 3.30
CA THR A 642 -0.16 45.51 4.76
C THR A 642 -0.89 46.69 5.39
N ASP A 643 -1.12 47.76 4.64
CA ASP A 643 -1.91 48.91 5.02
C ASP A 643 -3.41 48.62 5.08
N LEU A 644 -3.86 47.51 4.46
CA LEU A 644 -5.24 47.02 4.54
C LEU A 644 -5.34 45.82 5.48
N SER A 645 -6.30 45.86 6.39
CA SER A 645 -6.75 44.65 7.06
C SER A 645 -7.60 43.80 6.12
N ARG A 646 -7.76 42.50 6.43
CA ARG A 646 -8.67 41.62 5.68
C ARG A 646 -10.09 42.20 5.58
N GLN A 647 -10.56 42.84 6.65
CA GLN A 647 -11.92 43.42 6.71
C GLN A 647 -12.13 44.56 5.71
N ASP A 648 -11.06 45.28 5.34
CA ASP A 648 -11.14 46.43 4.46
C ASP A 648 -11.45 46.04 3.00
N TYR A 649 -10.93 44.90 2.55
CA TYR A 649 -11.11 44.44 1.18
C TYR A 649 -12.09 43.26 1.02
N VAL A 650 -12.26 42.38 2.03
CA VAL A 650 -13.23 41.26 1.96
C VAL A 650 -14.66 41.71 1.71
N ARG A 651 -15.03 42.91 2.18
CA ARG A 651 -16.38 43.47 1.98
C ARG A 651 -16.77 43.66 0.52
N PHE A 652 -15.78 43.69 -0.39
CA PHE A 652 -16.01 43.77 -1.83
C PHE A 652 -16.13 42.39 -2.48
N ILE A 653 -15.75 41.31 -1.79
CA ILE A 653 -15.69 39.98 -2.37
C ILE A 653 -16.87 39.15 -1.87
N SER A 654 -17.49 38.42 -2.79
CA SER A 654 -18.42 37.34 -2.49
C SER A 654 -18.11 36.14 -3.37
N LYS A 655 -18.50 34.94 -2.93
CA LYS A 655 -18.39 33.72 -3.71
C LYS A 655 -19.80 33.28 -4.12
N VAL A 656 -20.02 33.09 -5.41
CA VAL A 656 -21.31 32.65 -5.99
C VAL A 656 -21.01 31.45 -6.87
N ASP A 657 -21.63 30.31 -6.56
CA ASP A 657 -21.42 29.04 -7.29
C ASP A 657 -19.94 28.65 -7.46
N GLY A 658 -19.11 28.90 -6.43
CA GLY A 658 -17.68 28.59 -6.43
C GLY A 658 -16.78 29.67 -7.04
N GLU A 659 -17.35 30.67 -7.72
CA GLU A 659 -16.60 31.75 -8.35
C GLU A 659 -16.57 33.03 -7.51
N TYR A 660 -15.45 33.78 -7.58
CA TYR A 660 -15.36 35.09 -6.94
C TYR A 660 -16.02 36.20 -7.77
N GLU A 661 -16.92 36.90 -7.11
CA GLU A 661 -17.46 38.18 -7.56
C GLU A 661 -16.87 39.31 -6.74
N VAL A 662 -16.45 40.38 -7.42
CA VAL A 662 -15.93 41.58 -6.78
C VAL A 662 -16.89 42.74 -7.01
N ARG A 663 -17.67 43.08 -5.98
CA ARG A 663 -18.60 44.21 -5.99
C ARG A 663 -17.84 45.51 -6.21
N GLY A 664 -18.15 46.19 -7.32
CA GLY A 664 -17.50 47.44 -7.71
C GLY A 664 -16.42 47.27 -8.77
N ALA A 665 -16.03 46.04 -9.09
CA ALA A 665 -15.18 45.75 -10.25
C ALA A 665 -15.98 45.08 -11.37
N ARG A 666 -15.53 45.25 -12.62
CA ARG A 666 -16.14 44.65 -13.81
C ARG A 666 -15.41 43.37 -14.21
N LYS A 667 -16.10 42.23 -14.16
CA LYS A 667 -15.60 40.97 -14.72
C LYS A 667 -15.59 41.07 -16.25
N VAL A 668 -14.48 40.71 -16.89
CA VAL A 668 -14.37 40.69 -18.36
C VAL A 668 -13.95 39.32 -18.87
N ASP A 669 -14.37 39.00 -20.08
CA ASP A 669 -13.89 37.82 -20.81
C ASP A 669 -12.62 38.13 -21.61
N ALA A 670 -12.08 37.13 -22.31
CA ALA A 670 -10.84 37.26 -23.06
C ALA A 670 -10.94 38.30 -24.20
N ALA A 671 -12.10 38.40 -24.87
CA ALA A 671 -12.29 39.34 -25.98
C ALA A 671 -12.35 40.78 -25.47
N ALA A 672 -13.16 41.04 -24.43
CA ALA A 672 -13.24 42.35 -23.80
C ALA A 672 -11.92 42.77 -23.16
N ALA A 673 -11.17 41.83 -22.54
CA ALA A 673 -9.82 42.10 -22.07
C ALA A 673 -8.89 42.47 -23.24
N LYS A 674 -8.96 41.76 -24.36
CA LYS A 674 -8.14 42.06 -25.54
C LYS A 674 -8.42 43.45 -26.12
N ASP A 675 -9.69 43.85 -26.19
CA ASP A 675 -10.08 45.18 -26.66
C ASP A 675 -9.50 46.28 -25.75
N LEU A 676 -9.65 46.13 -24.43
CA LEU A 676 -9.06 47.06 -23.45
C LEU A 676 -7.53 47.13 -23.54
N PHE A 677 -6.89 46.00 -23.86
CA PHE A 677 -5.44 45.91 -24.03
C PHE A 677 -4.97 46.63 -25.30
N ASP A 678 -5.60 46.35 -26.45
CA ASP A 678 -5.20 46.89 -27.76
C ASP A 678 -5.41 48.39 -27.88
N GLU A 679 -6.49 48.90 -27.28
CA GLU A 679 -6.77 50.33 -27.23
C GLU A 679 -5.78 51.08 -26.32
N GLY A 680 -5.02 50.36 -25.48
CA GLY A 680 -4.24 50.93 -24.38
C GLY A 680 -5.14 51.58 -23.33
N SER A 681 -6.43 51.22 -23.35
CA SER A 681 -7.47 51.84 -22.54
C SER A 681 -7.34 51.45 -21.08
N ALA A 682 -6.71 50.33 -20.70
CA ALA A 682 -6.53 49.91 -19.31
C ALA A 682 -5.09 49.46 -18.98
N LYS A 683 -4.66 49.64 -17.72
CA LYS A 683 -3.39 49.10 -17.21
C LYS A 683 -3.55 47.63 -16.80
N PHE A 684 -2.90 46.74 -17.53
CA PHE A 684 -2.89 45.30 -17.23
C PHE A 684 -1.89 45.00 -16.12
N ILE A 685 -2.40 44.48 -15.01
CA ILE A 685 -1.63 44.10 -13.83
C ILE A 685 -1.63 42.58 -13.70
N ASP A 686 -0.46 41.98 -13.89
CA ASP A 686 -0.19 40.57 -13.59
C ASP A 686 0.15 40.45 -12.10
N VAL A 687 -0.69 39.75 -11.34
CA VAL A 687 -0.57 39.69 -9.87
C VAL A 687 0.15 38.45 -9.35
N ARG A 688 0.87 37.76 -10.24
CA ARG A 688 1.64 36.54 -9.95
C ARG A 688 3.08 36.88 -9.57
N SER A 689 3.79 35.93 -8.99
CA SER A 689 5.24 36.02 -8.87
C SER A 689 5.88 36.12 -10.26
N THR A 690 6.93 36.93 -10.41
CA THR A 690 7.73 37.01 -11.64
C THR A 690 8.34 35.67 -12.04
N THR A 691 8.56 34.77 -11.08
CA THR A 691 9.11 33.42 -11.34
C THR A 691 8.12 32.51 -12.07
N ASP A 692 6.81 32.80 -11.99
CA ASP A 692 5.76 32.09 -12.73
C ASP A 692 5.71 32.46 -14.23
N HIS A 693 6.47 33.47 -14.68
CA HIS A 693 6.54 33.84 -16.09
C HIS A 693 7.17 32.77 -16.99
N GLY A 694 7.77 31.72 -16.40
CA GLY A 694 8.14 30.50 -17.14
C GLY A 694 6.96 29.83 -17.85
N TRP A 695 5.74 30.00 -17.33
CA TRP A 695 4.50 29.41 -17.86
C TRP A 695 3.82 30.33 -18.88
N GLY A 696 4.34 31.55 -19.00
CA GLY A 696 3.90 32.56 -19.95
C GLY A 696 3.15 33.73 -19.30
N TYR A 697 3.11 34.85 -20.02
CA TYR A 697 2.45 36.08 -19.59
C TYR A 697 1.94 36.89 -20.79
N ILE A 698 1.03 37.85 -20.52
CA ILE A 698 0.54 38.80 -21.52
C ILE A 698 1.62 39.86 -21.77
N PRO A 699 2.22 39.96 -22.97
CA PRO A 699 3.33 40.87 -23.22
C PRO A 699 2.90 42.33 -23.01
N GLY A 700 3.64 43.09 -22.21
CA GLY A 700 3.30 44.49 -21.92
C GLY A 700 2.44 44.69 -20.67
N ALA A 701 1.98 43.61 -20.03
CA ALA A 701 1.42 43.71 -18.68
C ALA A 701 2.50 44.11 -17.65
N ILE A 702 2.09 44.85 -16.64
CA ILE A 702 2.90 45.25 -15.49
C ILE A 702 2.79 44.16 -14.43
N ASN A 703 3.90 43.62 -13.95
CA ASN A 703 3.87 42.66 -12.86
C ASN A 703 3.89 43.38 -11.50
N LEU A 704 2.90 43.07 -10.66
CA LEU A 704 2.82 43.48 -9.26
C LEU A 704 2.28 42.27 -8.47
N SER A 705 3.16 41.38 -8.04
CA SER A 705 2.77 40.19 -7.26
C SER A 705 1.85 40.56 -6.10
N LEU A 706 0.72 39.86 -5.96
CA LEU A 706 -0.24 40.09 -4.88
C LEU A 706 0.41 39.97 -3.48
N VAL A 707 1.42 39.11 -3.36
CA VAL A 707 2.07 38.77 -2.09
C VAL A 707 3.25 39.68 -1.81
N THR A 708 4.08 40.00 -2.81
CA THR A 708 5.38 40.68 -2.58
C THR A 708 5.43 42.13 -3.05
N ASP A 709 4.61 42.55 -4.02
CA ASP A 709 4.73 43.88 -4.64
C ASP A 709 3.46 44.75 -4.60
N LEU A 710 2.26 44.16 -4.69
CA LEU A 710 1.01 44.89 -4.85
C LEU A 710 0.62 45.65 -3.57
N SER A 711 0.80 46.96 -3.62
CA SER A 711 0.51 47.90 -2.55
C SER A 711 -0.09 49.17 -3.15
N LYS A 712 -0.72 50.02 -2.31
CA LYS A 712 -1.22 51.32 -2.79
C LYS A 712 -0.13 52.15 -3.50
N PRO A 713 1.10 52.29 -2.95
CA PRO A 713 2.15 53.05 -3.65
C PRO A 713 2.60 52.42 -4.97
N SER A 714 2.74 51.10 -5.05
CA SER A 714 3.21 50.45 -6.29
C SER A 714 2.17 50.50 -7.40
N LEU A 715 0.88 50.41 -7.06
CA LEU A 715 -0.20 50.58 -8.03
C LEU A 715 -0.32 52.04 -8.51
N LEU A 716 -0.22 53.01 -7.59
CA LEU A 716 -0.21 54.44 -7.93
C LEU A 716 1.00 54.87 -8.76
N ALA A 717 2.08 54.09 -8.77
CA ALA A 717 3.24 54.36 -9.62
C ALA A 717 2.97 54.07 -11.10
N VAL A 718 1.91 53.33 -11.43
CA VAL A 718 1.61 52.88 -12.80
C VAL A 718 0.20 53.24 -13.29
N ALA A 719 -0.71 53.62 -12.39
CA ALA A 719 -2.09 54.02 -12.69
C ALA A 719 -2.59 55.07 -11.69
N ASP A 720 -3.23 56.13 -12.17
CA ASP A 720 -3.98 57.06 -11.32
C ASP A 720 -5.26 56.40 -10.78
N ILE A 721 -5.88 56.96 -9.74
CA ILE A 721 -7.09 56.39 -9.09
C ILE A 721 -8.26 56.22 -10.07
N ASP A 722 -8.36 57.15 -11.03
CA ASP A 722 -9.42 57.17 -12.04
C ASP A 722 -9.03 56.40 -13.32
N ASP A 723 -7.76 55.94 -13.42
CA ASP A 723 -7.32 55.14 -14.55
C ASP A 723 -7.95 53.73 -14.47
N PRO A 724 -8.46 53.20 -15.58
CA PRO A 724 -8.89 51.81 -15.67
C PRO A 724 -7.72 50.85 -15.44
N VAL A 725 -7.88 49.98 -14.45
CA VAL A 725 -6.92 48.92 -14.10
C VAL A 725 -7.58 47.55 -14.25
N ILE A 726 -6.85 46.58 -14.79
CA ILE A 726 -7.33 45.21 -14.95
C ILE A 726 -6.34 44.23 -14.35
N PHE A 727 -6.83 43.39 -13.43
CA PHE A 727 -6.02 42.38 -12.75
C PHE A 727 -6.25 40.99 -13.36
N TYR A 728 -5.18 40.23 -13.56
CA TYR A 728 -5.24 38.84 -14.05
C TYR A 728 -4.17 37.96 -13.40
N CYS A 729 -4.39 36.64 -13.44
CA CYS A 729 -3.44 35.61 -12.99
C CYS A 729 -3.53 34.34 -13.88
N HIS A 730 -2.93 33.22 -13.47
CA HIS A 730 -2.70 32.06 -14.36
C HIS A 730 -3.85 31.04 -14.35
N GLY A 731 -4.70 30.98 -13.32
CA GLY A 731 -5.83 30.04 -13.32
C GLY A 731 -7.10 30.63 -13.93
N GLU A 732 -7.90 29.80 -14.60
CA GLU A 732 -9.32 30.10 -14.77
C GLU A 732 -9.97 30.18 -13.38
N HIS A 733 -10.71 31.26 -13.11
CA HIS A 733 -11.29 31.60 -11.81
C HIS A 733 -10.25 31.86 -10.70
N CYS A 734 -9.02 32.24 -11.07
CA CYS A 734 -7.97 32.41 -10.09
C CYS A 734 -8.29 33.53 -9.06
N PRO A 735 -8.20 33.22 -7.75
CA PRO A 735 -8.60 34.10 -6.66
C PRO A 735 -7.78 35.40 -6.59
N TYR A 736 -6.53 35.39 -7.07
CA TYR A 736 -5.61 36.52 -6.88
C TYR A 736 -6.09 37.77 -7.62
N SER A 737 -6.68 37.59 -8.81
CA SER A 737 -7.26 38.70 -9.59
C SER A 737 -8.41 39.36 -8.84
N ALA A 738 -9.26 38.57 -8.18
CA ALA A 738 -10.35 39.09 -7.36
C ALA A 738 -9.82 39.85 -6.13
N TYR A 739 -8.75 39.36 -5.49
CA TYR A 739 -8.16 40.00 -4.31
C TYR A 739 -7.45 41.30 -4.63
N ALA A 740 -6.67 41.31 -5.70
CA ALA A 740 -6.03 42.51 -6.19
C ALA A 740 -7.07 43.59 -6.52
N SER A 741 -8.17 43.20 -7.17
CA SER A 741 -9.28 44.10 -7.48
C SER A 741 -9.96 44.66 -6.23
N ALA A 742 -10.22 43.81 -5.23
CA ALA A 742 -10.80 44.23 -3.97
C ALA A 742 -9.86 45.16 -3.16
N LYS A 743 -8.55 44.90 -3.17
CA LYS A 743 -7.54 45.79 -2.59
C LYS A 743 -7.51 47.14 -3.31
N ALA A 744 -7.55 47.15 -4.64
CA ALA A 744 -7.61 48.39 -5.43
C ALA A 744 -8.85 49.23 -5.10
N LEU A 745 -10.03 48.61 -5.02
CA LEU A 745 -11.26 49.28 -4.58
C LEU A 745 -11.14 49.84 -3.15
N ALA A 746 -10.54 49.08 -2.23
CA ALA A 746 -10.29 49.53 -0.86
C ALA A 746 -9.32 50.72 -0.80
N TRP A 747 -8.35 50.79 -1.72
CA TRP A 747 -7.43 51.93 -1.85
C TRP A 747 -8.03 53.16 -2.52
N GLY A 748 -9.20 53.01 -3.16
CA GLY A 748 -10.00 54.08 -3.73
C GLY A 748 -10.09 54.08 -5.26
N PHE A 749 -9.51 53.11 -5.96
CA PHE A 749 -9.60 53.03 -7.42
C PHE A 749 -11.05 52.85 -7.87
N THR A 750 -11.50 53.63 -8.86
CA THR A 750 -12.91 53.68 -9.24
C THR A 750 -13.23 52.92 -10.51
N ASP A 751 -12.24 52.70 -11.39
CA ASP A 751 -12.40 51.93 -12.62
C ASP A 751 -11.59 50.64 -12.60
N VAL A 752 -12.14 49.62 -11.92
CA VAL A 752 -11.46 48.34 -11.70
C VAL A 752 -12.11 47.24 -12.53
N TYR A 753 -11.30 46.49 -13.25
CA TYR A 753 -11.68 45.28 -13.96
C TYR A 753 -10.91 44.08 -13.41
N TYR A 754 -11.48 42.89 -13.57
CA TYR A 754 -10.76 41.66 -13.31
C TYR A 754 -11.06 40.64 -14.38
N PHE A 755 -9.99 39.99 -14.85
CA PHE A 755 -10.06 38.99 -15.91
C PHE A 755 -10.00 37.60 -15.28
N ALA A 756 -11.18 37.06 -14.96
CA ALA A 756 -11.30 35.79 -14.27
C ALA A 756 -10.78 34.60 -15.10
N GLY A 757 -10.85 34.66 -16.43
CA GLY A 757 -10.30 33.63 -17.32
C GLY A 757 -8.76 33.60 -17.35
N GLY A 758 -8.11 34.67 -16.87
CA GLY A 758 -6.66 34.72 -16.71
C GLY A 758 -5.85 34.47 -17.98
N PHE A 759 -4.58 34.13 -17.78
CA PHE A 759 -3.66 33.80 -18.86
C PHE A 759 -4.13 32.62 -19.76
N PRO A 760 -4.74 31.54 -19.25
CA PRO A 760 -5.20 30.42 -20.09
C PRO A 760 -6.29 30.81 -21.07
N ALA A 761 -7.29 31.60 -20.65
CA ALA A 761 -8.34 32.05 -21.57
C ALA A 761 -7.78 32.99 -22.65
N TRP A 762 -6.77 33.82 -22.32
CA TRP A 762 -6.05 34.64 -23.28
C TRP A 762 -5.30 33.80 -24.31
N GLN A 763 -4.55 32.79 -23.84
CA GLN A 763 -3.80 31.87 -24.69
C GLN A 763 -4.73 31.02 -25.56
N GLY A 764 -5.82 30.49 -24.99
CA GLY A 764 -6.83 29.68 -25.68
C GLY A 764 -7.55 30.45 -26.79
N ALA A 765 -7.71 31.77 -26.63
CA ALA A 765 -8.23 32.66 -27.67
C ALA A 765 -7.20 32.97 -28.78
N GLY A 766 -5.97 32.47 -28.68
CA GLY A 766 -4.91 32.67 -29.68
C GLY A 766 -4.26 34.06 -29.66
N TYR A 767 -4.41 34.80 -28.56
CA TYR A 767 -3.80 36.13 -28.42
C TYR A 767 -2.30 36.05 -28.10
N PRO A 768 -1.52 37.12 -28.37
CA PRO A 768 -0.07 37.09 -28.19
C PRO A 768 0.34 36.79 -26.75
N THR A 769 1.30 35.88 -26.57
CA THR A 769 1.91 35.50 -25.29
C THR A 769 3.44 35.54 -25.38
N LYS A 770 4.12 35.65 -24.24
CA LYS A 770 5.57 35.46 -24.11
C LYS A 770 5.86 34.49 -22.98
N SER A 771 6.96 33.74 -23.06
CA SER A 771 7.48 32.91 -21.96
C SER A 771 8.96 33.22 -21.73
N VAL A 772 9.43 33.09 -20.49
CA VAL A 772 10.84 33.32 -20.14
C VAL A 772 11.77 32.25 -20.75
N ALA A 773 11.24 31.10 -21.19
CA ALA A 773 12.03 30.05 -21.83
C ALA A 773 12.41 30.34 -23.32
N THR A 774 11.95 31.46 -23.89
CA THR A 774 12.13 31.81 -25.31
C THR A 774 12.97 33.06 -25.58
N ASP A 775 13.63 33.65 -24.57
CA ASP A 775 14.57 34.77 -24.75
C ASP A 775 16.04 34.33 -24.54
#